data_AF-A0A5N7IMU0-F1
#
_entry.id   AF-A0A5N7IMU0-F1
#
_cell.length_a   1.000
_cell.length_b   1.000
_cell.length_c   1.000
_cell.angle_alpha   90.00
_cell.angle_beta   90.00
_cell.angle_gamma   90.00
#
_symmetry.space_group_name_H-M   'P 1'
#
loop_
_entity.id
_entity.type
_entity.pdbx_description
1 polymer ?
#
loop_
_entity_poly.entity_id
_entity_poly.type
_entity_poly.pdbx_seq_one_letter_code
_entity_poly.pdbx_strand_id
1 'polypeptide(L)'
;MILTYKELKIDIPYDAVQVENIEVKQAINDHGYLKLSLLIEEGKIFEYINKNITDEKVIVEIDSQNMKKTLFIGKISEVHMSYESNLHIMEIKCISYTNDFDIKKNSRTFCNLGMTYKDVITKVLESYPGASFKDEVTQGALIEDFLLQYEETDWQFLKRLASHFNAVLISECTIDYGRFYFGLPMINKSEKIILEEYEVTKDIDTYNKRDALGLKENFLQEYIAWDIISDKDFELGEQVVLNNVACKVAQIHTEVSKEEIKNIYTMVLERGIRTVYKTNHKIFGMSIPAIIKEVKGNNVKVHFTIDPVYEEFSNQKYFTYAIESSSWYCMPEKESEVHIYFPTNDEKEAIAIHAVRSNGENAQYASKIQDPDIKSFSNPSGSEMKLTPSDMNFKADDSGSVALNLAQSGDVSLTGKNINFTATENLELGMRNGDGDTPALRPETIQISAKSKIEVSKGGTLGLQITDQTFLQGPKIICEGSIKDVVPLPAEIANRGKDDAELINKINAQAKYATEQKIQEAKSKMGFGLVAAVIGVVAIAVAAVVIVGTGGLALGPIVALVGGATAVLAGGSEMAQGSTSYSKAQSGDFSDTGNFLLDTVCRGNKTLYNIVKYGSVMVAAISIAVLTGGAGSFLVKKLAVDMGGDVAINA
;
A
#
# COMPACT_ATOMS: atom_id res chain seq x y z
N MET A 1 23.93 -25.44 -61.42
CA MET A 1 25.06 -26.15 -62.08
C MET A 1 25.47 -27.24 -61.13
N ILE A 2 25.63 -28.47 -61.60
CA ILE A 2 26.09 -29.57 -60.76
C ILE A 2 27.59 -29.72 -60.93
N LEU A 3 28.33 -29.46 -59.86
CA LEU A 3 29.77 -29.71 -59.76
C LEU A 3 30.00 -31.04 -59.06
N THR A 4 31.04 -31.75 -59.50
CA THR A 4 31.51 -32.95 -58.80
C THR A 4 32.81 -32.61 -58.10
N TYR A 5 32.86 -32.85 -56.80
CA TYR A 5 34.05 -32.68 -55.99
C TYR A 5 34.23 -33.93 -55.14
N LYS A 6 35.22 -34.76 -55.50
CA LYS A 6 35.38 -36.10 -54.92
C LYS A 6 34.11 -36.94 -55.14
N GLU A 7 33.52 -37.46 -54.08
CA GLU A 7 32.28 -38.24 -54.11
C GLU A 7 31.02 -37.36 -53.97
N LEU A 8 31.21 -36.03 -53.85
CA LEU A 8 30.12 -35.08 -53.64
C LEU A 8 29.61 -34.50 -54.96
N LYS A 9 28.30 -34.46 -55.09
CA LYS A 9 27.56 -33.71 -56.10
C LYS A 9 26.99 -32.46 -55.46
N ILE A 10 27.38 -31.32 -56.00
CA ILE A 10 27.08 -30.00 -55.42
C ILE A 10 26.31 -29.21 -56.47
N ASP A 11 25.00 -29.01 -56.25
CA ASP A 11 24.18 -28.16 -57.09
C ASP A 11 24.19 -26.73 -56.54
N ILE A 12 24.69 -25.80 -57.34
CA ILE A 12 24.80 -24.38 -57.00
C ILE A 12 24.19 -23.49 -58.08
N PRO A 13 23.72 -22.29 -57.73
CA PRO A 13 23.18 -21.34 -58.69
C PRO A 13 24.27 -20.53 -59.41
N TYR A 14 25.53 -20.97 -59.43
CA TYR A 14 26.63 -20.26 -60.10
C TYR A 14 27.36 -21.18 -61.06
N ASP A 15 27.93 -20.62 -62.12
CA ASP A 15 28.90 -21.37 -62.91
C ASP A 15 30.27 -21.23 -62.25
N ALA A 16 30.94 -22.36 -62.04
CA ALA A 16 32.28 -22.38 -61.49
C ALA A 16 33.13 -23.39 -62.27
N VAL A 17 34.43 -23.15 -62.31
CA VAL A 17 35.41 -24.01 -62.95
C VAL A 17 35.60 -25.28 -62.14
N GLN A 18 35.80 -25.12 -60.83
CA GLN A 18 35.98 -26.23 -59.89
C GLN A 18 35.65 -25.82 -58.46
N VAL A 19 35.47 -26.82 -57.61
CA VAL A 19 35.35 -26.67 -56.16
C VAL A 19 36.74 -26.80 -55.54
N GLU A 20 37.13 -25.84 -54.72
CA GLU A 20 38.41 -25.84 -54.00
C GLU A 20 38.27 -26.51 -52.63
N ASN A 21 37.20 -26.20 -51.91
CA ASN A 21 36.96 -26.70 -50.56
C ASN A 21 35.47 -26.74 -50.23
N ILE A 22 35.08 -27.67 -49.35
CA ILE A 22 33.73 -27.77 -48.81
C ILE A 22 33.78 -28.15 -47.33
N GLU A 23 32.91 -27.51 -46.55
CA GLU A 23 32.76 -27.72 -45.12
C GLU A 23 31.27 -27.73 -44.76
N VAL A 24 30.78 -28.82 -44.17
CA VAL A 24 29.40 -28.92 -43.67
C VAL A 24 29.44 -29.09 -42.16
N LYS A 25 28.73 -28.23 -41.42
CA LYS A 25 28.65 -28.28 -39.95
C LYS A 25 27.20 -28.35 -39.49
N GLN A 26 26.95 -29.23 -38.53
CA GLN A 26 25.64 -29.40 -37.90
C GLN A 26 25.88 -29.60 -36.40
N ALA A 27 25.16 -28.87 -35.55
CA ALA A 27 25.30 -28.99 -34.10
C ALA A 27 23.93 -28.92 -33.41
N ILE A 28 23.83 -29.55 -32.24
CA ILE A 28 22.65 -29.44 -31.38
C ILE A 28 22.46 -27.95 -30.97
N ASN A 29 21.20 -27.50 -30.89
CA ASN A 29 20.78 -26.12 -30.62
C ASN A 29 21.24 -25.07 -31.65
N ASP A 30 21.72 -25.51 -32.80
CA ASP A 30 22.16 -24.65 -33.88
C ASP A 30 21.55 -25.07 -35.22
N HIS A 31 21.81 -24.29 -36.25
CA HIS A 31 21.42 -24.59 -37.63
C HIS A 31 22.48 -25.48 -38.31
N GLY A 32 22.11 -26.07 -39.44
CA GLY A 32 23.09 -26.62 -40.38
C GLY A 32 23.75 -25.50 -41.18
N TYR A 33 25.06 -25.57 -41.38
CA TYR A 33 25.87 -24.62 -42.14
C TYR A 33 26.66 -25.34 -43.23
N LEU A 34 26.84 -24.66 -44.36
CA LEU A 34 27.73 -25.07 -45.43
C LEU A 34 28.64 -23.88 -45.79
N LYS A 35 29.95 -24.14 -45.88
CA LYS A 35 30.91 -23.23 -46.50
C LYS A 35 31.48 -23.92 -47.74
N LEU A 36 31.44 -23.22 -48.86
CA LEU A 36 31.90 -23.72 -50.15
C LEU A 36 32.86 -22.71 -50.78
N SER A 37 34.05 -23.14 -51.18
CA SER A 37 35.03 -22.31 -51.89
C SER A 37 35.15 -22.81 -53.33
N LEU A 38 35.02 -21.90 -54.29
CA LEU A 38 34.93 -22.17 -55.72
C LEU A 38 35.94 -21.35 -56.49
N LEU A 39 36.51 -21.93 -57.54
CA LEU A 39 37.23 -21.20 -58.57
C LEU A 39 36.25 -20.80 -59.67
N ILE A 40 36.17 -19.51 -60.00
CA ILE A 40 35.29 -19.00 -61.05
C ILE A 40 36.09 -18.42 -62.22
N GLU A 41 35.47 -18.34 -63.39
CA GLU A 41 36.12 -17.79 -64.59
C GLU A 41 36.43 -16.30 -64.45
N GLU A 42 37.48 -15.86 -65.11
CA GLU A 42 37.85 -14.44 -65.19
C GLU A 42 36.70 -13.61 -65.78
N GLY A 43 36.39 -12.47 -65.16
CA GLY A 43 35.32 -11.57 -65.57
C GLY A 43 33.92 -11.89 -65.01
N LYS A 44 33.69 -13.08 -64.41
CA LYS A 44 32.39 -13.47 -63.85
C LYS A 44 31.98 -12.70 -62.59
N ILE A 45 32.92 -12.08 -61.87
CA ILE A 45 32.62 -11.32 -60.64
C ILE A 45 31.56 -10.24 -60.89
N PHE A 46 31.68 -9.46 -61.98
CA PHE A 46 30.73 -8.38 -62.29
C PHE A 46 29.34 -8.90 -62.69
N GLU A 47 29.26 -10.11 -63.25
CA GLU A 47 27.99 -10.79 -63.55
C GLU A 47 27.32 -11.24 -62.25
N TYR A 48 28.08 -11.90 -61.38
CA TYR A 48 27.54 -12.55 -60.19
C TYR A 48 27.22 -11.60 -59.05
N ILE A 49 27.88 -10.45 -58.97
CA ILE A 49 27.59 -9.44 -57.93
C ILE A 49 26.15 -8.90 -58.03
N ASN A 50 25.57 -8.89 -59.23
CA ASN A 50 24.22 -8.40 -59.48
C ASN A 50 23.19 -9.53 -59.61
N LYS A 51 23.59 -10.78 -59.41
CA LYS A 51 22.69 -11.94 -59.52
C LYS A 51 21.75 -11.98 -58.32
N ASN A 52 20.45 -12.00 -58.57
CA ASN A 52 19.47 -12.25 -57.52
C ASN A 52 19.49 -13.74 -57.14
N ILE A 53 19.72 -14.02 -55.87
CA ILE A 53 19.81 -15.37 -55.30
C ILE A 53 18.80 -15.63 -54.19
N THR A 54 17.77 -14.78 -54.07
CA THR A 54 16.82 -14.81 -52.93
C THR A 54 16.11 -16.15 -52.79
N ASP A 55 15.76 -16.78 -53.91
CA ASP A 55 15.04 -18.06 -53.96
C ASP A 55 15.93 -19.25 -54.34
N GLU A 56 17.24 -19.03 -54.47
CA GLU A 56 18.19 -20.06 -54.87
C GLU A 56 18.63 -20.90 -53.66
N LYS A 57 18.88 -22.18 -53.90
CA LYS A 57 19.34 -23.14 -52.89
C LYS A 57 20.60 -23.84 -53.34
N VAL A 58 21.38 -24.29 -52.36
CA VAL A 58 22.54 -25.16 -52.58
C VAL A 58 22.22 -26.53 -52.03
N ILE A 59 22.46 -27.55 -52.85
CA ILE A 59 22.24 -28.96 -52.50
C ILE A 59 23.59 -29.68 -52.55
N VAL A 60 23.93 -30.39 -51.48
CA VAL A 60 25.11 -31.25 -51.39
C VAL A 60 24.64 -32.68 -51.18
N GLU A 61 25.03 -33.55 -52.09
CA GLU A 61 24.71 -34.98 -52.08
C GLU A 61 25.98 -35.80 -52.19
N ILE A 62 25.97 -36.99 -51.62
CA ILE A 62 27.00 -38.01 -51.77
C ILE A 62 26.42 -39.22 -52.47
N ASP A 63 27.11 -39.72 -53.49
CA ASP A 63 26.76 -40.97 -54.17
C ASP A 63 27.48 -42.12 -53.47
N SER A 64 26.79 -42.82 -52.55
CA SER A 64 27.33 -44.00 -51.88
C SER A 64 26.53 -45.25 -52.28
N GLN A 65 27.23 -46.26 -52.82
CA GLN A 65 26.68 -47.60 -53.10
C GLN A 65 25.34 -47.62 -53.89
N ASN A 66 25.23 -46.83 -54.97
CA ASN A 66 24.02 -46.67 -55.80
C ASN A 66 22.81 -46.03 -55.10
N MET A 67 22.96 -45.41 -53.92
CA MET A 67 21.94 -44.56 -53.32
C MET A 67 22.46 -43.13 -53.17
N LYS A 68 21.65 -42.18 -53.66
CA LYS A 68 21.91 -40.74 -53.54
C LYS A 68 21.50 -40.30 -52.15
N LYS A 69 22.45 -39.85 -51.34
CA LYS A 69 22.17 -39.32 -49.99
C LYS A 69 22.41 -37.83 -49.96
N THR A 70 21.43 -37.08 -49.46
CA THR A 70 21.57 -35.64 -49.22
C THR A 70 22.30 -35.39 -47.90
N LEU A 71 23.36 -34.58 -47.95
CA LEU A 71 24.10 -34.12 -46.78
C LEU A 71 23.64 -32.73 -46.33
N PHE A 72 23.29 -31.86 -47.28
CA PHE A 72 22.88 -30.49 -46.98
C PHE A 72 21.95 -29.93 -48.06
N ILE A 73 20.92 -29.22 -47.63
CA ILE A 73 20.10 -28.31 -48.42
C ILE A 73 19.95 -27.02 -47.62
N GLY A 74 20.29 -25.90 -48.23
CA GLY A 74 20.19 -24.61 -47.56
C GLY A 74 20.19 -23.42 -48.50
N LYS A 75 19.89 -22.27 -47.90
CA LYS A 75 19.83 -20.98 -48.59
C LYS A 75 21.15 -20.27 -48.47
N ILE A 76 21.48 -19.49 -49.49
CA ILE A 76 22.70 -18.71 -49.50
C ILE A 76 22.52 -17.52 -48.55
N SER A 77 23.41 -17.41 -47.57
CA SER A 77 23.42 -16.35 -46.57
C SER A 77 24.45 -15.27 -46.88
N GLU A 78 25.57 -15.65 -47.50
CA GLU A 78 26.67 -14.76 -47.82
C GLU A 78 27.39 -15.29 -49.06
N VAL A 79 27.75 -14.38 -49.97
CA VAL A 79 28.65 -14.66 -51.09
C VAL A 79 29.78 -13.66 -51.02
N HIS A 80 31.01 -14.17 -50.92
CA HIS A 80 32.22 -13.39 -50.95
C HIS A 80 33.00 -13.74 -52.21
N MET A 81 33.47 -12.73 -52.94
CA MET A 81 34.29 -12.95 -54.14
C MET A 81 35.58 -12.15 -53.99
N SER A 82 36.72 -12.80 -54.21
CA SER A 82 38.03 -12.18 -54.15
C SER A 82 38.85 -12.50 -55.41
N TYR A 83 39.85 -11.68 -55.64
CA TYR A 83 40.86 -11.90 -56.68
C TYR A 83 42.22 -11.95 -56.01
N GLU A 84 42.81 -13.14 -55.96
CA GLU A 84 44.06 -13.40 -55.25
C GLU A 84 44.98 -14.24 -56.14
N SER A 85 46.24 -13.83 -56.27
CA SER A 85 47.27 -14.59 -57.00
C SER A 85 46.87 -14.98 -58.44
N ASN A 86 46.19 -14.07 -59.16
CA ASN A 86 45.63 -14.27 -60.50
C ASN A 86 44.48 -15.31 -60.61
N LEU A 87 43.86 -15.67 -59.49
CA LEU A 87 42.70 -16.55 -59.44
C LEU A 87 41.48 -15.79 -58.91
N HIS A 88 40.31 -16.06 -59.48
CA HIS A 88 39.04 -15.54 -58.98
C HIS A 88 38.39 -16.60 -58.07
N ILE A 89 38.28 -16.29 -56.79
CA ILE A 89 37.75 -17.20 -55.78
C ILE A 89 36.38 -16.70 -55.33
N MET A 90 35.41 -17.59 -55.25
CA MET A 90 34.10 -17.33 -54.66
C MET A 90 33.91 -18.22 -53.43
N GLU A 91 33.63 -17.62 -52.28
CA GLU A 91 33.15 -18.33 -51.09
C GLU A 91 31.65 -18.13 -50.94
N ILE A 92 30.91 -19.23 -50.82
CA ILE A 92 29.47 -19.24 -50.56
C ILE A 92 29.25 -19.82 -49.17
N LYS A 93 28.55 -19.07 -48.31
CA LYS A 93 28.06 -19.57 -47.02
C LYS A 93 26.56 -19.80 -47.11
N CYS A 94 26.13 -21.01 -46.80
CA CYS A 94 24.73 -21.38 -46.75
C CYS A 94 24.31 -21.77 -45.34
N ILE A 95 23.03 -21.60 -45.07
CA ILE A 95 22.40 -22.01 -43.81
C ILE A 95 21.12 -22.81 -44.11
N SER A 96 20.86 -23.84 -43.30
CA SER A 96 19.68 -24.70 -43.45
C SER A 96 18.38 -23.91 -43.36
N TYR A 97 17.28 -24.48 -43.88
CA TYR A 97 15.97 -23.81 -43.89
C TYR A 97 15.39 -23.51 -42.51
N THR A 98 15.88 -24.13 -41.43
CA THR A 98 15.51 -23.75 -40.06
C THR A 98 15.89 -22.32 -39.70
N ASN A 99 16.80 -21.68 -40.46
CA ASN A 99 17.10 -20.26 -40.32
C ASN A 99 15.89 -19.36 -40.58
N ASP A 100 14.86 -19.82 -41.30
CA ASP A 100 13.63 -19.04 -41.45
C ASP A 100 13.00 -18.63 -40.10
N PHE A 101 13.20 -19.47 -39.09
CA PHE A 101 12.74 -19.20 -37.74
C PHE A 101 13.64 -18.22 -36.97
N ASP A 102 14.86 -17.93 -37.46
CA ASP A 102 15.86 -17.08 -36.77
C ASP A 102 16.14 -15.73 -37.48
N ILE A 103 15.28 -15.31 -38.41
CA ILE A 103 15.42 -14.03 -39.13
C ILE A 103 14.72 -12.87 -38.42
N LYS A 104 13.42 -13.03 -38.16
CA LYS A 104 12.57 -11.93 -37.65
C LYS A 104 12.31 -12.13 -36.16
N LYS A 105 12.52 -11.07 -35.38
CA LYS A 105 12.06 -11.00 -33.99
C LYS A 105 10.56 -10.75 -33.95
N ASN A 106 9.86 -11.51 -33.11
CA ASN A 106 8.42 -11.42 -32.93
C ASN A 106 8.09 -11.09 -31.46
N SER A 107 6.91 -10.52 -31.25
CA SER A 107 6.33 -10.30 -29.93
C SER A 107 4.88 -10.76 -29.93
N ARG A 108 4.52 -11.73 -29.09
CA ARG A 108 3.17 -12.30 -28.98
C ARG A 108 2.97 -13.03 -27.66
N THR A 109 1.73 -13.17 -27.22
CA THR A 109 1.40 -13.88 -25.98
C THR A 109 0.63 -15.17 -26.21
N PHE A 110 0.78 -16.11 -25.27
CA PHE A 110 0.01 -17.35 -25.19
C PHE A 110 -0.64 -17.43 -23.81
N CYS A 111 -1.86 -16.90 -23.70
CA CYS A 111 -2.57 -16.79 -22.43
C CYS A 111 -3.49 -17.98 -22.11
N ASN A 112 -3.70 -18.90 -23.04
CA ASN A 112 -4.56 -20.07 -22.86
C ASN A 112 -3.80 -21.22 -22.16
N LEU A 113 -4.01 -21.38 -20.86
CA LEU A 113 -3.40 -22.43 -20.03
C LEU A 113 -3.91 -23.84 -20.37
N GLY A 114 -4.90 -23.95 -21.26
CA GLY A 114 -5.32 -25.23 -21.86
C GLY A 114 -4.50 -25.66 -23.07
N MET A 115 -3.55 -24.85 -23.57
CA MET A 115 -2.67 -25.21 -24.68
C MET A 115 -1.56 -26.15 -24.24
N THR A 116 -1.22 -27.12 -25.09
CA THR A 116 0.02 -27.88 -24.98
C THR A 116 1.20 -27.10 -25.58
N TYR A 117 2.43 -27.46 -25.21
CA TYR A 117 3.62 -26.94 -25.89
C TYR A 117 3.59 -27.25 -27.39
N LYS A 118 3.03 -28.40 -27.78
CA LYS A 118 2.81 -28.75 -29.20
C LYS A 118 1.89 -27.75 -29.90
N ASP A 119 0.81 -27.31 -29.25
CA ASP A 119 -0.11 -26.31 -29.81
C ASP A 119 0.59 -24.95 -29.96
N VAL A 120 1.39 -24.54 -28.97
CA VAL A 120 2.18 -23.31 -29.04
C VAL A 120 3.17 -23.35 -30.19
N ILE A 121 3.96 -24.42 -30.32
CA ILE A 121 4.92 -24.59 -31.42
C ILE A 121 4.20 -24.59 -32.77
N THR A 122 3.08 -25.30 -32.88
CA THR A 122 2.25 -25.31 -34.10
C THR A 122 1.81 -23.90 -34.47
N LYS A 123 1.32 -23.12 -33.50
CA LYS A 123 0.90 -21.72 -33.69
C LYS A 123 2.04 -20.81 -34.13
N VAL A 124 3.24 -21.00 -33.57
CA VAL A 124 4.45 -20.27 -33.98
C VAL A 124 4.82 -20.58 -35.43
N LEU A 125 4.68 -21.84 -35.85
CA LEU A 125 5.06 -22.29 -37.19
C LEU A 125 4.02 -21.99 -38.28
N GLU A 126 2.80 -21.57 -37.94
CA GLU A 126 1.71 -21.29 -38.91
C GLU A 126 2.11 -20.32 -40.04
N SER A 127 3.03 -19.37 -39.76
CA SER A 127 3.50 -18.40 -40.76
C SER A 127 4.52 -18.95 -41.75
N TYR A 128 5.00 -20.19 -41.57
CA TYR A 128 6.09 -20.77 -42.35
C TYR A 128 5.59 -21.94 -43.22
N PRO A 129 5.56 -21.78 -44.56
CA PRO A 129 5.08 -22.82 -45.46
C PRO A 129 5.85 -24.14 -45.31
N GLY A 130 5.12 -25.24 -45.12
CA GLY A 130 5.69 -26.58 -45.00
C GLY A 130 6.48 -26.86 -43.72
N ALA A 131 6.63 -25.87 -42.83
CA ALA A 131 7.34 -26.05 -41.58
C ALA A 131 6.73 -27.18 -40.74
N SER A 132 7.60 -27.99 -40.14
CA SER A 132 7.16 -29.11 -39.31
C SER A 132 8.14 -29.37 -38.18
N PHE A 133 7.68 -30.11 -37.18
CA PHE A 133 8.54 -30.51 -36.07
C PHE A 133 8.11 -31.88 -35.55
N LYS A 134 9.03 -32.54 -34.84
CA LYS A 134 8.71 -33.72 -34.06
C LYS A 134 8.96 -33.43 -32.58
N ASP A 135 7.92 -33.57 -31.78
CA ASP A 135 8.01 -33.47 -30.33
C ASP A 135 8.44 -34.81 -29.73
N GLU A 136 9.60 -34.82 -29.07
CA GLU A 136 10.19 -36.01 -28.46
C GLU A 136 10.19 -35.94 -26.93
N VAL A 137 9.80 -34.78 -26.35
CA VAL A 137 10.04 -34.52 -24.92
C VAL A 137 8.82 -34.04 -24.14
N THR A 138 7.88 -33.30 -24.75
CA THR A 138 6.82 -32.65 -23.94
C THR A 138 5.78 -33.65 -23.44
N GLN A 139 5.61 -34.78 -24.15
CA GLN A 139 4.60 -35.81 -23.83
C GLN A 139 3.18 -35.26 -23.68
N GLY A 140 2.85 -34.17 -24.39
CA GLY A 140 1.53 -33.53 -24.32
C GLY A 140 1.35 -32.63 -23.09
N ALA A 141 2.44 -32.20 -22.45
CA ALA A 141 2.39 -31.25 -21.34
C ALA A 141 1.68 -29.95 -21.76
N LEU A 142 0.80 -29.49 -20.87
CA LEU A 142 0.20 -28.17 -20.95
C LEU A 142 1.24 -27.09 -20.60
N ILE A 143 1.05 -25.87 -21.10
CA ILE A 143 1.81 -24.73 -20.62
C ILE A 143 1.50 -24.52 -19.13
N GLU A 144 2.54 -24.35 -18.32
CA GLU A 144 2.38 -24.21 -16.87
C GLU A 144 1.74 -22.87 -16.48
N ASP A 145 2.05 -21.84 -17.27
CA ASP A 145 1.57 -20.47 -17.12
C ASP A 145 1.52 -19.80 -18.51
N PHE A 146 1.14 -18.53 -18.60
CA PHE A 146 1.20 -17.82 -19.87
C PHE A 146 2.65 -17.74 -20.36
N LEU A 147 2.82 -17.78 -21.67
CA LEU A 147 4.12 -17.61 -22.32
C LEU A 147 4.14 -16.28 -23.06
N LEU A 148 5.27 -15.57 -22.97
CA LEU A 148 5.52 -14.35 -23.72
C LEU A 148 6.71 -14.57 -24.63
N GLN A 149 6.51 -14.50 -25.94
CA GLN A 149 7.62 -14.26 -26.87
C GLN A 149 7.79 -12.75 -26.97
N TYR A 150 8.95 -12.20 -26.60
CA TYR A 150 9.18 -10.75 -26.64
C TYR A 150 10.53 -10.42 -27.26
N GLU A 151 10.50 -9.81 -28.45
CA GLU A 151 11.69 -9.52 -29.25
C GLU A 151 12.63 -10.72 -29.43
N GLU A 152 12.08 -11.93 -29.45
CA GLU A 152 12.80 -13.17 -29.72
C GLU A 152 12.48 -13.58 -31.15
N THR A 153 13.45 -14.15 -31.86
CA THR A 153 13.12 -14.91 -33.06
C THR A 153 12.33 -16.16 -32.68
N ASP A 154 11.65 -16.77 -33.64
CA ASP A 154 10.90 -18.00 -33.38
C ASP A 154 11.85 -19.13 -32.96
N TRP A 155 13.06 -19.20 -33.53
CA TRP A 155 14.10 -20.15 -33.11
C TRP A 155 14.58 -19.92 -31.68
N GLN A 156 14.83 -18.66 -31.28
CA GLN A 156 15.22 -18.31 -29.92
C GLN A 156 14.14 -18.69 -28.91
N PHE A 157 12.88 -18.38 -29.24
CA PHE A 157 11.73 -18.72 -28.43
C PHE A 157 11.59 -20.24 -28.26
N LEU A 158 11.67 -21.00 -29.37
CA LEU A 158 11.61 -22.46 -29.34
C LEU A 158 12.76 -23.08 -28.53
N LYS A 159 13.98 -22.54 -28.63
CA LYS A 159 15.12 -22.98 -27.80
C LYS A 159 14.88 -22.70 -26.32
N ARG A 160 14.24 -21.58 -25.99
CA ARG A 160 13.85 -21.26 -24.62
C ARG A 160 12.78 -22.23 -24.11
N LEU A 161 11.74 -22.51 -24.89
CA LEU A 161 10.72 -23.49 -24.50
C LEU A 161 11.31 -24.90 -24.32
N ALA A 162 12.24 -25.33 -25.18
CA ALA A 162 12.91 -26.62 -25.01
C ALA A 162 13.65 -26.73 -23.68
N SER A 163 14.20 -25.61 -23.18
CA SER A 163 14.90 -25.56 -21.90
C SER A 163 13.99 -25.78 -20.68
N HIS A 164 12.68 -25.58 -20.81
CA HIS A 164 11.71 -25.92 -19.75
C HIS A 164 11.69 -27.42 -19.44
N PHE A 165 12.13 -28.25 -20.40
CA PHE A 165 12.26 -29.70 -20.27
C PHE A 165 13.72 -30.16 -20.17
N ASN A 166 14.66 -29.25 -19.89
CA ASN A 166 16.10 -29.49 -20.00
C ASN A 166 16.53 -30.05 -21.37
N ALA A 167 15.76 -29.75 -22.42
CA ALA A 167 15.91 -30.33 -23.74
C ALA A 167 16.62 -29.37 -24.71
N VAL A 168 16.70 -29.76 -25.98
CA VAL A 168 17.43 -29.07 -27.05
C VAL A 168 16.62 -29.08 -28.34
N LEU A 169 17.01 -28.26 -29.30
CA LEU A 169 16.53 -28.36 -30.68
C LEU A 169 17.58 -29.04 -31.56
N ILE A 170 17.12 -29.84 -32.51
CA ILE A 170 17.97 -30.44 -33.56
C ILE A 170 17.37 -30.06 -34.91
N SER A 171 18.10 -29.26 -35.69
CA SER A 171 17.69 -28.90 -37.06
C SER A 171 17.90 -30.05 -38.03
N GLU A 172 16.98 -30.22 -38.99
CA GLU A 172 17.17 -31.10 -40.14
C GLU A 172 17.64 -30.25 -41.33
N CYS A 173 18.86 -30.50 -41.83
CA CYS A 173 19.45 -29.74 -42.94
C CYS A 173 19.44 -30.48 -44.27
N THR A 174 18.64 -31.54 -44.41
CA THR A 174 18.57 -32.38 -45.62
C THR A 174 17.29 -32.17 -46.44
N ILE A 175 16.53 -31.13 -46.12
CA ILE A 175 15.24 -30.80 -46.72
C ILE A 175 15.15 -29.30 -47.04
N ASP A 176 14.26 -28.93 -47.94
CA ASP A 176 14.08 -27.55 -48.43
C ASP A 176 12.97 -26.75 -47.72
N TYR A 177 12.66 -27.11 -46.48
CA TYR A 177 11.77 -26.37 -45.59
C TYR A 177 12.23 -26.52 -44.13
N GLY A 178 11.77 -25.64 -43.24
CA GLY A 178 12.19 -25.68 -41.84
C GLY A 178 11.61 -26.88 -41.10
N ARG A 179 12.47 -27.83 -40.70
CA ARG A 179 12.10 -28.94 -39.81
C ARG A 179 13.11 -29.16 -38.71
N PHE A 180 12.62 -29.51 -37.53
CA PHE A 180 13.46 -29.79 -36.38
C PHE A 180 12.82 -30.81 -35.43
N TYR A 181 13.65 -31.37 -34.56
CA TYR A 181 13.21 -32.14 -33.40
C TYR A 181 13.20 -31.23 -32.17
N PHE A 182 12.10 -31.26 -31.42
CA PHE A 182 11.97 -30.62 -30.12
C PHE A 182 12.28 -31.68 -29.05
N GLY A 183 13.55 -31.72 -28.63
CA GLY A 183 14.13 -32.82 -27.86
C GLY A 183 15.08 -33.70 -28.67
N LEU A 184 15.75 -34.62 -27.99
CA LEU A 184 16.62 -35.60 -28.63
C LEU A 184 15.79 -36.70 -29.31
N PRO A 185 16.01 -37.00 -30.60
CA PRO A 185 15.31 -38.07 -31.26
C PRO A 185 15.80 -39.44 -30.76
N MET A 186 14.89 -40.42 -30.73
CA MET A 186 15.23 -41.80 -30.41
C MET A 186 15.84 -42.52 -31.63
N ILE A 187 17.04 -42.09 -32.03
CA ILE A 187 17.81 -42.72 -33.11
C ILE A 187 18.86 -43.64 -32.48
N ASN A 188 18.78 -44.94 -32.79
CA ASN A 188 19.74 -45.94 -32.33
C ASN A 188 19.89 -47.03 -33.39
N LYS A 189 20.94 -46.95 -34.20
CA LYS A 189 21.29 -47.96 -35.21
C LYS A 189 22.04 -49.16 -34.62
N SER A 190 22.16 -49.24 -33.29
CA SER A 190 22.95 -50.23 -32.55
C SER A 190 24.44 -50.27 -32.94
N GLU A 191 24.96 -49.12 -33.38
CA GLU A 191 26.33 -48.99 -33.83
C GLU A 191 27.32 -49.05 -32.66
N LYS A 192 28.33 -49.91 -32.82
CA LYS A 192 29.47 -50.01 -31.91
C LYS A 192 30.72 -49.68 -32.69
N ILE A 193 31.55 -48.83 -32.12
CA ILE A 193 32.83 -48.45 -32.72
C ILE A 193 33.92 -48.48 -31.66
N ILE A 194 35.06 -49.08 -32.03
CA ILE A 194 36.26 -49.11 -31.22
C ILE A 194 37.31 -48.33 -32.02
N LEU A 195 37.83 -47.27 -31.43
CA LEU A 195 38.80 -46.38 -32.04
C LEU A 195 39.98 -46.18 -31.11
N GLU A 196 41.18 -46.24 -31.69
CA GLU A 196 42.44 -45.95 -30.99
C GLU A 196 42.79 -44.46 -31.07
N GLU A 197 42.35 -43.78 -32.13
CA GLU A 197 42.60 -42.36 -32.39
C GLU A 197 41.33 -41.54 -32.17
N TYR A 198 41.37 -40.60 -31.22
CA TYR A 198 40.31 -39.65 -30.93
C TYR A 198 40.87 -38.48 -30.11
N GLU A 199 40.23 -37.32 -30.20
CA GLU A 199 40.52 -36.16 -29.35
C GLU A 199 39.51 -36.07 -28.22
N VAL A 200 39.95 -35.68 -27.03
CA VAL A 200 39.08 -35.55 -25.84
C VAL A 200 39.13 -34.13 -25.33
N THR A 201 37.96 -33.50 -25.30
CA THR A 201 37.76 -32.18 -24.70
C THR A 201 36.92 -32.31 -23.44
N LYS A 202 37.28 -31.56 -22.39
CA LYS A 202 36.50 -31.48 -21.16
C LYS A 202 36.10 -30.04 -20.88
N ASP A 203 34.81 -29.73 -21.04
CA ASP A 203 34.28 -28.38 -20.89
C ASP A 203 34.00 -28.03 -19.42
N ILE A 204 35.03 -27.50 -18.77
CA ILE A 204 34.97 -27.09 -17.35
C ILE A 204 34.14 -25.81 -17.17
N ASP A 205 34.13 -24.92 -18.16
CA ASP A 205 33.44 -23.63 -18.06
C ASP A 205 31.91 -23.82 -18.07
N THR A 206 31.38 -24.62 -18.99
CA THR A 206 29.95 -24.94 -19.02
C THR A 206 29.51 -25.69 -17.75
N TYR A 207 30.34 -26.60 -17.23
CA TYR A 207 30.09 -27.25 -15.94
C TYR A 207 29.94 -26.22 -14.81
N ASN A 208 30.93 -25.34 -14.63
CA ASN A 208 30.94 -24.33 -13.57
C ASN A 208 29.73 -23.38 -13.67
N LYS A 209 29.38 -22.95 -14.89
CA LYS A 209 28.20 -22.10 -15.12
C LYS A 209 26.91 -22.79 -14.72
N ARG A 210 26.73 -24.06 -15.08
CA ARG A 210 25.51 -24.83 -14.75
C ARG A 210 25.44 -25.19 -13.26
N ASP A 211 26.58 -25.40 -12.61
CA ASP A 211 26.68 -25.63 -11.16
C ASP A 211 26.25 -24.37 -10.39
N ALA A 212 26.76 -23.20 -10.79
CA ALA A 212 26.37 -21.91 -10.23
C ALA A 212 24.87 -21.60 -10.41
N LEU A 213 24.24 -22.11 -11.48
CA LEU A 213 22.80 -22.01 -11.75
C LEU A 213 21.97 -23.09 -11.03
N GLY A 214 22.60 -23.97 -10.25
CA GLY A 214 21.90 -24.97 -9.44
C GLY A 214 21.32 -26.13 -10.24
N LEU A 215 21.88 -26.46 -11.41
CA LEU A 215 21.46 -27.65 -12.16
C LEU A 215 21.64 -28.90 -11.29
N LYS A 216 20.54 -29.61 -11.02
CA LYS A 216 20.57 -30.84 -10.21
C LYS A 216 21.28 -31.95 -10.96
N GLU A 217 22.00 -32.78 -10.20
CA GLU A 217 22.73 -33.95 -10.74
C GLU A 217 23.72 -33.56 -11.86
N ASN A 218 24.45 -32.47 -11.65
CA ASN A 218 25.46 -31.94 -12.55
C ASN A 218 26.83 -32.57 -12.26
N PHE A 219 27.24 -33.55 -13.07
CA PHE A 219 28.51 -34.26 -12.87
C PHE A 219 29.54 -33.82 -13.91
N LEU A 220 30.77 -33.56 -13.47
CA LEU A 220 31.86 -33.09 -14.33
C LEU A 220 32.20 -34.07 -15.48
N GLN A 221 31.91 -35.37 -15.31
CA GLN A 221 32.08 -36.40 -16.34
C GLN A 221 31.15 -36.22 -17.53
N GLU A 222 30.02 -35.52 -17.37
CA GLU A 222 29.03 -35.28 -18.42
C GLU A 222 29.48 -34.24 -19.45
N TYR A 223 30.57 -33.52 -19.16
CA TYR A 223 31.13 -32.46 -20.00
C TYR A 223 32.36 -32.94 -20.79
N ILE A 224 32.48 -34.26 -20.97
CA ILE A 224 33.51 -34.86 -21.81
C ILE A 224 32.93 -35.05 -23.21
N ALA A 225 33.66 -34.54 -24.20
CA ALA A 225 33.40 -34.70 -25.61
C ALA A 225 34.55 -35.49 -26.25
N TRP A 226 34.21 -36.42 -27.14
CA TRP A 226 35.18 -37.15 -27.96
C TRP A 226 34.98 -36.77 -29.42
N ASP A 227 35.99 -36.17 -30.04
CA ASP A 227 36.01 -35.94 -31.48
C ASP A 227 36.64 -37.14 -32.16
N ILE A 228 35.85 -37.79 -33.01
CA ILE A 228 36.25 -39.01 -33.73
C ILE A 228 36.13 -38.79 -35.23
N ILE A 229 37.00 -39.47 -35.98
CA ILE A 229 36.92 -39.54 -37.45
C ILE A 229 36.35 -40.90 -37.82
N SER A 230 35.33 -40.94 -38.67
CA SER A 230 34.67 -42.19 -39.05
C SER A 230 34.02 -42.10 -40.42
N ASP A 231 34.14 -43.16 -41.22
CA ASP A 231 33.44 -43.30 -42.50
C ASP A 231 31.99 -43.79 -42.33
N LYS A 232 31.63 -44.23 -41.11
CA LYS A 232 30.24 -44.60 -40.79
C LYS A 232 29.34 -43.38 -40.79
N ASP A 233 28.11 -43.60 -41.22
CA ASP A 233 27.12 -42.55 -41.37
C ASP A 233 26.24 -42.36 -40.11
N PHE A 234 26.67 -41.44 -39.25
CA PHE A 234 25.92 -41.06 -38.05
C PHE A 234 25.06 -39.81 -38.24
N GLU A 235 23.92 -39.78 -37.55
CA GLU A 235 22.99 -38.65 -37.52
C GLU A 235 23.09 -37.84 -36.22
N LEU A 236 22.70 -36.56 -36.28
CA LEU A 236 22.72 -35.69 -35.11
C LEU A 236 21.70 -36.20 -34.06
N GLY A 237 22.13 -36.38 -32.82
CA GLY A 237 21.34 -36.99 -31.75
C GLY A 237 21.31 -38.53 -31.76
N GLU A 238 21.98 -39.20 -32.71
CA GLU A 238 22.10 -40.65 -32.74
C GLU A 238 22.85 -41.19 -31.54
N GLN A 239 22.39 -42.32 -31.00
CA GLN A 239 23.11 -43.07 -29.98
C GLN A 239 24.11 -44.05 -30.60
N VAL A 240 25.37 -43.92 -30.20
CA VAL A 240 26.50 -44.76 -30.66
C VAL A 240 27.32 -45.20 -29.45
N VAL A 241 27.77 -46.46 -29.44
CA VAL A 241 28.67 -46.95 -28.38
C VAL A 241 30.12 -46.80 -28.83
N LEU A 242 30.80 -45.78 -28.33
CA LEU A 242 32.22 -45.48 -28.58
C LEU A 242 33.07 -46.06 -27.45
N ASN A 243 33.99 -46.99 -27.75
CA ASN A 243 34.92 -47.57 -26.76
C ASN A 243 34.21 -48.08 -25.48
N ASN A 244 33.06 -48.75 -25.66
CA ASN A 244 32.16 -49.24 -24.60
C ASN A 244 31.43 -48.16 -23.78
N VAL A 245 31.45 -46.90 -24.21
CA VAL A 245 30.68 -45.79 -23.63
C VAL A 245 29.52 -45.45 -24.54
N ALA A 246 28.29 -45.40 -24.00
CA ALA A 246 27.12 -44.96 -24.75
C ALA A 246 27.12 -43.44 -24.87
N CYS A 247 27.30 -42.95 -26.09
CA CYS A 247 27.37 -41.54 -26.42
C CYS A 247 26.23 -41.14 -27.38
N LYS A 248 26.02 -39.83 -27.49
CA LYS A 248 25.16 -39.16 -28.45
C LYS A 248 26.01 -38.31 -29.38
N VAL A 249 25.65 -38.25 -30.66
CA VAL A 249 26.28 -37.35 -31.63
C VAL A 249 25.77 -35.93 -31.38
N ALA A 250 26.65 -35.02 -30.95
CA ALA A 250 26.31 -33.63 -30.66
C ALA A 250 26.70 -32.63 -31.76
N GLN A 251 27.67 -33.01 -32.60
CA GLN A 251 28.08 -32.23 -33.76
C GLN A 251 28.55 -33.18 -34.87
N ILE A 252 28.25 -32.80 -36.11
CA ILE A 252 28.77 -33.42 -37.33
C ILE A 252 29.53 -32.32 -38.08
N HIS A 253 30.78 -32.61 -38.44
CA HIS A 253 31.61 -31.74 -39.23
C HIS A 253 32.24 -32.53 -40.38
N THR A 254 31.79 -32.27 -41.60
CA THR A 254 32.36 -32.86 -42.82
C THR A 254 33.31 -31.84 -43.45
N GLU A 255 34.57 -32.20 -43.59
CA GLU A 255 35.62 -31.40 -44.24
C GLU A 255 36.35 -32.22 -45.31
N VAL A 256 37.07 -31.56 -46.21
CA VAL A 256 38.00 -32.25 -47.12
C VAL A 256 39.43 -31.94 -46.68
N SER A 257 40.20 -32.99 -46.38
CA SER A 257 41.58 -32.89 -45.90
C SER A 257 42.48 -33.82 -46.71
N LYS A 258 43.60 -33.31 -47.22
CA LYS A 258 44.57 -34.08 -48.05
C LYS A 258 43.91 -34.91 -49.15
N GLU A 259 42.95 -34.30 -49.87
CA GLU A 259 42.23 -34.92 -50.99
C GLU A 259 41.15 -35.97 -50.63
N GLU A 260 40.86 -36.20 -49.34
CA GLU A 260 39.86 -37.15 -48.85
C GLU A 260 38.74 -36.46 -48.06
N ILE A 261 37.51 -36.98 -48.16
CA ILE A 261 36.38 -36.53 -47.34
C ILE A 261 36.55 -37.09 -45.94
N LYS A 262 36.43 -36.24 -44.93
CA LYS A 262 36.60 -36.59 -43.54
C LYS A 262 35.38 -36.15 -42.75
N ASN A 263 34.69 -37.12 -42.15
CA ASN A 263 33.59 -36.85 -41.22
C ASN A 263 34.10 -36.91 -39.79
N ILE A 264 33.99 -35.78 -39.10
CA ILE A 264 34.35 -35.59 -37.70
C ILE A 264 33.05 -35.53 -36.89
N TYR A 265 32.95 -36.39 -35.89
CA TYR A 265 31.79 -36.46 -35.00
C TYR A 265 32.20 -36.10 -33.58
N THR A 266 31.49 -35.15 -32.98
CA THR A 266 31.63 -34.84 -31.55
C THR A 266 30.65 -35.69 -30.77
N MET A 267 31.17 -36.65 -30.02
CA MET A 267 30.40 -37.60 -29.22
C MET A 267 30.36 -37.11 -27.77
N VAL A 268 29.19 -37.08 -27.15
CA VAL A 268 29.02 -36.63 -25.76
C VAL A 268 28.12 -37.59 -24.98
N LEU A 269 28.15 -37.52 -23.65
CA LEU A 269 27.16 -38.22 -22.83
C LEU A 269 25.79 -37.52 -22.93
N GLU A 270 24.71 -38.29 -23.02
CA GLU A 270 23.35 -37.75 -23.17
C GLU A 270 22.99 -36.74 -22.08
N ARG A 271 23.36 -37.02 -20.82
CA ARG A 271 23.12 -36.12 -19.69
C ARG A 271 23.88 -34.78 -19.81
N GLY A 272 24.98 -34.74 -20.56
CA GLY A 272 25.74 -33.53 -20.83
C GLY A 272 25.05 -32.54 -21.77
N ILE A 273 24.15 -33.04 -22.62
CA ILE A 273 23.40 -32.23 -23.61
C ILE A 273 22.34 -31.35 -22.94
N ARG A 274 21.88 -31.72 -21.75
CA ARG A 274 20.82 -31.03 -21.01
C ARG A 274 21.04 -29.53 -20.92
N THR A 275 19.99 -28.76 -21.16
CA THR A 275 20.03 -27.29 -21.00
C THR A 275 19.50 -26.88 -19.62
N VAL A 276 19.99 -25.76 -19.10
CA VAL A 276 19.38 -25.10 -17.93
C VAL A 276 18.17 -24.30 -18.39
N TYR A 277 17.18 -24.16 -17.51
CA TYR A 277 15.99 -23.34 -17.75
C TYR A 277 16.40 -21.91 -18.17
N LYS A 278 15.87 -21.45 -19.29
CA LYS A 278 16.15 -20.12 -19.84
C LYS A 278 14.92 -19.22 -19.71
N THR A 279 15.19 -17.95 -19.44
CA THR A 279 14.20 -16.87 -19.39
C THR A 279 14.52 -15.81 -20.44
N ASN A 280 13.54 -14.99 -20.81
CA ASN A 280 13.81 -13.84 -21.66
C ASN A 280 14.28 -12.65 -20.82
N HIS A 281 15.58 -12.34 -20.86
CA HIS A 281 16.16 -11.28 -20.03
C HIS A 281 15.74 -9.85 -20.39
N LYS A 282 15.03 -9.66 -21.51
CA LYS A 282 14.61 -8.34 -21.96
C LYS A 282 13.35 -7.84 -21.25
N ILE A 283 12.61 -8.73 -20.60
CA ILE A 283 11.33 -8.38 -19.98
C ILE A 283 11.50 -7.80 -18.58
N PHE A 284 12.62 -8.02 -17.90
CA PHE A 284 12.78 -7.54 -16.53
C PHE A 284 12.67 -6.02 -16.44
N GLY A 285 11.74 -5.57 -15.58
CA GLY A 285 11.46 -4.17 -15.33
C GLY A 285 10.59 -3.49 -16.39
N MET A 286 10.17 -4.21 -17.43
CA MET A 286 9.30 -3.66 -18.46
C MET A 286 7.83 -3.81 -18.08
N SER A 287 6.96 -3.07 -18.77
CA SER A 287 5.54 -3.34 -18.77
C SER A 287 4.95 -3.28 -20.18
N ILE A 288 3.99 -4.17 -20.47
CA ILE A 288 3.30 -4.22 -21.76
C ILE A 288 1.86 -3.72 -21.56
N PRO A 289 1.38 -2.73 -22.35
CA PRO A 289 0.00 -2.30 -22.26
C PRO A 289 -0.98 -3.44 -22.59
N ALA A 290 -2.09 -3.47 -21.89
CA ALA A 290 -3.13 -4.47 -22.08
C ALA A 290 -4.51 -3.88 -21.72
N ILE A 291 -5.55 -4.39 -22.36
CA ILE A 291 -6.94 -3.96 -22.15
C ILE A 291 -7.63 -5.00 -21.28
N ILE A 292 -8.27 -4.57 -20.19
CA ILE A 292 -9.00 -5.49 -19.32
C ILE A 292 -10.24 -6.02 -20.03
N LYS A 293 -10.40 -7.34 -20.04
CA LYS A 293 -11.59 -8.02 -20.57
C LYS A 293 -12.50 -8.58 -19.49
N GLU A 294 -11.94 -8.87 -18.32
CA GLU A 294 -12.69 -9.35 -17.16
C GLU A 294 -11.98 -8.99 -15.86
N VAL A 295 -12.76 -8.73 -14.81
CA VAL A 295 -12.30 -8.47 -13.45
C VAL A 295 -12.92 -9.52 -12.53
N LYS A 296 -12.09 -10.22 -11.75
CA LYS A 296 -12.53 -11.25 -10.80
C LYS A 296 -11.73 -11.16 -9.50
N GLY A 297 -12.35 -10.61 -8.46
CA GLY A 297 -11.64 -10.30 -7.21
C GLY A 297 -10.50 -9.32 -7.49
N ASN A 298 -9.29 -9.65 -7.04
CA ASN A 298 -8.07 -8.84 -7.27
C ASN A 298 -7.36 -9.18 -8.58
N ASN A 299 -7.98 -9.96 -9.44
CA ASN A 299 -7.36 -10.44 -10.66
C ASN A 299 -8.08 -9.89 -11.88
N VAL A 300 -7.31 -9.71 -12.95
CA VAL A 300 -7.81 -9.25 -14.26
C VAL A 300 -7.42 -10.22 -15.35
N LYS A 301 -8.34 -10.47 -16.27
CA LYS A 301 -8.06 -11.10 -17.57
C LYS A 301 -7.88 -9.97 -18.58
N VAL A 302 -6.82 -10.05 -19.38
CA VAL A 302 -6.44 -8.95 -20.27
C VAL A 302 -6.24 -9.41 -21.71
N HIS A 303 -6.36 -8.45 -22.63
CA HIS A 303 -5.89 -8.52 -24.02
C HIS A 303 -4.64 -7.67 -24.13
N PHE A 304 -3.48 -8.29 -24.37
CA PHE A 304 -2.24 -7.55 -24.62
C PHE A 304 -2.31 -6.79 -25.94
N THR A 305 -1.90 -5.51 -25.95
CA THR A 305 -1.95 -4.68 -27.16
C THR A 305 -0.97 -5.12 -28.24
N ILE A 306 0.05 -5.92 -27.88
CA ILE A 306 0.99 -6.55 -28.82
C ILE A 306 0.32 -7.64 -29.66
N ASP A 307 -0.79 -8.22 -29.19
CA ASP A 307 -1.53 -9.22 -29.93
C ASP A 307 -2.62 -8.53 -30.77
N PRO A 308 -2.63 -8.70 -32.11
CA PRO A 308 -3.55 -7.96 -32.98
C PRO A 308 -5.02 -8.37 -32.80
N VAL A 309 -5.27 -9.58 -32.29
CA VAL A 309 -6.61 -10.16 -32.13
C VAL A 309 -6.76 -10.66 -30.71
N TYR A 310 -7.88 -10.33 -30.08
CA TYR A 310 -8.29 -10.94 -28.82
C TYR A 310 -8.97 -12.27 -29.09
N GLU A 311 -8.47 -13.33 -28.46
CA GLU A 311 -9.11 -14.64 -28.44
C GLU A 311 -9.56 -14.94 -27.01
N GLU A 312 -10.83 -15.30 -26.85
CA GLU A 312 -11.40 -15.65 -25.54
C GLU A 312 -11.26 -17.15 -25.30
N PHE A 313 -10.60 -17.51 -24.20
CA PHE A 313 -10.43 -18.91 -23.80
C PHE A 313 -11.08 -19.20 -22.45
N SER A 314 -11.55 -20.44 -22.30
CA SER A 314 -12.14 -20.93 -21.05
C SER A 314 -11.12 -20.97 -19.91
N ASN A 315 -9.88 -21.38 -20.19
CA ASN A 315 -8.78 -21.48 -19.23
C ASN A 315 -7.69 -20.43 -19.52
N GLN A 316 -8.04 -19.16 -19.42
CA GLN A 316 -7.11 -18.06 -19.68
C GLN A 316 -6.43 -17.57 -18.41
N LYS A 317 -5.16 -17.18 -18.51
CA LYS A 317 -4.40 -16.59 -17.40
C LYS A 317 -5.08 -15.32 -16.87
N TYR A 318 -5.15 -15.24 -15.55
CA TYR A 318 -5.47 -14.03 -14.82
C TYR A 318 -4.19 -13.44 -14.22
N PHE A 319 -4.08 -12.12 -14.28
CA PHE A 319 -2.99 -11.35 -13.69
C PHE A 319 -3.48 -10.71 -12.40
N THR A 320 -2.71 -10.81 -11.33
CA THR A 320 -3.03 -10.10 -10.09
C THR A 320 -2.81 -8.62 -10.30
N TYR A 321 -3.82 -7.83 -9.97
CA TYR A 321 -3.72 -6.38 -9.99
C TYR A 321 -3.07 -5.89 -8.69
N ALA A 322 -1.99 -5.13 -8.81
CA ALA A 322 -1.30 -4.57 -7.66
C ALA A 322 -2.11 -3.43 -7.06
N ILE A 323 -2.81 -3.72 -5.97
CA ILE A 323 -3.56 -2.72 -5.20
C ILE A 323 -2.54 -1.91 -4.38
N GLU A 324 -2.39 -0.62 -4.71
CA GLU A 324 -1.39 0.27 -4.08
C GLU A 324 -1.69 0.59 -2.61
N SER A 325 -2.95 0.47 -2.17
CA SER A 325 -3.36 0.80 -0.80
C SER A 325 -4.51 -0.07 -0.31
N SER A 326 -4.46 -0.51 0.95
CA SER A 326 -5.57 -1.17 1.62
C SER A 326 -6.76 -0.24 1.90
N SER A 327 -6.56 1.08 1.80
CA SER A 327 -7.60 2.07 2.10
C SER A 327 -8.64 2.21 0.99
N TRP A 328 -8.28 1.85 -0.24
CA TRP A 328 -9.13 2.02 -1.43
C TRP A 328 -9.10 0.75 -2.27
N TYR A 329 -10.17 -0.03 -2.19
CA TYR A 329 -10.36 -1.19 -3.06
C TYR A 329 -10.95 -0.73 -4.41
N CYS A 330 -10.07 -0.26 -5.30
CA CYS A 330 -10.45 0.23 -6.62
C CYS A 330 -9.93 -0.71 -7.70
N MET A 331 -10.77 -1.66 -8.11
CA MET A 331 -10.47 -2.47 -9.28
C MET A 331 -10.71 -1.64 -10.55
N PRO A 332 -9.83 -1.74 -11.56
CA PRO A 332 -10.04 -1.08 -12.83
C PRO A 332 -11.25 -1.66 -13.57
N GLU A 333 -11.92 -0.81 -14.34
CA GLU A 333 -13.12 -1.19 -15.09
C GLU A 333 -12.77 -2.03 -16.32
N LYS A 334 -13.72 -2.86 -16.76
CA LYS A 334 -13.62 -3.57 -18.04
C LYS A 334 -13.38 -2.56 -19.18
N GLU A 335 -12.57 -2.96 -20.14
CA GLU A 335 -12.06 -2.16 -21.27
C GLU A 335 -11.14 -0.99 -20.87
N SER A 336 -10.75 -0.86 -19.60
CA SER A 336 -9.67 0.07 -19.22
C SER A 336 -8.32 -0.48 -19.65
N GLU A 337 -7.39 0.42 -19.98
CA GLU A 337 -6.00 0.06 -20.21
C GLU A 337 -5.28 -0.12 -18.88
N VAL A 338 -4.47 -1.16 -18.78
CA VAL A 338 -3.53 -1.45 -17.70
C VAL A 338 -2.17 -1.77 -18.31
N HIS A 339 -1.16 -1.82 -17.46
CA HIS A 339 0.16 -2.29 -17.84
C HIS A 339 0.43 -3.62 -17.15
N ILE A 340 0.82 -4.65 -17.90
CA ILE A 340 1.32 -5.91 -17.34
C ILE A 340 2.81 -5.75 -17.11
N TYR A 341 3.22 -5.67 -15.85
CA TYR A 341 4.58 -5.45 -15.41
C TYR A 341 5.29 -6.75 -15.05
N PHE A 342 6.56 -6.83 -15.42
CA PHE A 342 7.42 -8.00 -15.25
C PHE A 342 8.50 -7.69 -14.21
N PRO A 343 8.30 -8.09 -12.93
CA PRO A 343 9.24 -7.77 -11.85
C PRO A 343 10.53 -8.59 -11.93
N THR A 344 10.57 -9.67 -12.70
CA THR A 344 11.77 -10.49 -12.94
C THR A 344 11.83 -10.92 -14.42
N ASN A 345 12.78 -11.79 -14.76
CA ASN A 345 12.85 -12.39 -16.10
C ASN A 345 11.85 -13.55 -16.27
N ASP A 346 11.18 -13.99 -15.21
CA ASP A 346 10.18 -15.05 -15.29
C ASP A 346 8.81 -14.43 -15.60
N GLU A 347 8.28 -14.73 -16.80
CA GLU A 347 6.96 -14.24 -17.20
C GLU A 347 5.86 -14.61 -16.18
N LYS A 348 5.98 -15.71 -15.44
CA LYS A 348 5.00 -16.17 -14.44
C LYS A 348 4.71 -15.16 -13.33
N GLU A 349 5.67 -14.29 -13.03
CA GLU A 349 5.57 -13.29 -11.96
C GLU A 349 4.93 -11.98 -12.42
N ALA A 350 4.44 -11.92 -13.67
CA ALA A 350 3.82 -10.73 -14.20
C ALA A 350 2.54 -10.34 -13.45
N ILE A 351 2.40 -9.04 -13.21
CA ILE A 351 1.27 -8.44 -12.47
C ILE A 351 0.69 -7.27 -13.25
N ALA A 352 -0.60 -7.02 -13.08
CA ALA A 352 -1.24 -5.84 -13.66
C ALA A 352 -1.03 -4.62 -12.74
N ILE A 353 -0.59 -3.51 -13.31
CA ILE A 353 -0.35 -2.24 -12.63
C ILE A 353 -0.90 -1.07 -13.46
N HIS A 354 -0.90 0.13 -12.87
CA HIS A 354 -1.16 1.39 -13.57
C HIS A 354 -2.42 1.36 -14.46
N ALA A 355 -3.61 1.29 -13.84
CA ALA A 355 -4.84 1.48 -14.59
C ALA A 355 -4.93 2.91 -15.13
N VAL A 356 -4.93 3.04 -16.45
CA VAL A 356 -5.00 4.32 -17.16
C VAL A 356 -6.43 4.56 -17.61
N ARG A 357 -6.98 5.71 -17.24
CA ARG A 357 -8.30 6.13 -17.72
C ARG A 357 -8.22 6.43 -19.21
N SER A 358 -9.15 5.87 -19.99
CA SER A 358 -9.26 6.18 -21.42
C SER A 358 -9.52 7.67 -21.64
N ASN A 359 -8.80 8.25 -22.60
CA ASN A 359 -8.92 9.65 -23.02
C ASN A 359 -9.51 9.80 -24.43
N GLY A 360 -10.09 8.74 -25.00
CA GLY A 360 -10.67 8.74 -26.35
C GLY A 360 -11.95 9.60 -26.44
N GLU A 361 -12.35 9.96 -27.67
CA GLU A 361 -13.49 10.86 -27.93
C GLU A 361 -14.82 10.40 -27.31
N ASN A 362 -15.01 9.09 -27.11
CA ASN A 362 -16.22 8.52 -26.52
C ASN A 362 -16.10 8.17 -25.02
N ALA A 363 -14.99 8.48 -24.37
CA ALA A 363 -14.81 8.18 -22.96
C ALA A 363 -15.62 9.15 -22.08
N GLN A 364 -16.63 8.62 -21.39
CA GLN A 364 -17.64 9.35 -20.62
C GLN A 364 -17.08 10.43 -19.68
N TYR A 365 -15.87 10.22 -19.14
CA TYR A 365 -15.25 11.12 -18.16
C TYR A 365 -13.82 11.54 -18.55
N ALA A 366 -13.48 11.56 -19.84
CA ALA A 366 -12.17 11.99 -20.32
C ALA A 366 -11.87 13.47 -20.02
N SER A 367 -12.88 14.34 -19.99
CA SER A 367 -12.70 15.75 -19.64
C SER A 367 -12.18 15.97 -18.21
N LYS A 368 -12.40 15.01 -17.30
CA LYS A 368 -12.01 15.11 -15.89
C LYS A 368 -10.51 14.97 -15.63
N ILE A 369 -9.73 14.61 -16.65
CA ILE A 369 -8.27 14.45 -16.56
C ILE A 369 -7.51 15.51 -17.37
N GLN A 370 -8.21 16.52 -17.90
CA GLN A 370 -7.61 17.55 -18.77
C GLN A 370 -7.02 18.74 -18.00
N ASP A 371 -7.61 19.11 -16.87
CA ASP A 371 -7.19 20.26 -16.07
C ASP A 371 -6.49 19.80 -14.78
N PRO A 372 -5.17 19.99 -14.64
CA PRO A 372 -4.45 19.59 -13.45
C PRO A 372 -4.84 20.39 -12.21
N ASP A 373 -5.50 21.55 -12.30
CA ASP A 373 -5.97 22.29 -11.12
C ASP A 373 -7.24 21.69 -10.51
N ILE A 374 -7.94 20.83 -11.27
CA ILE A 374 -9.14 20.13 -10.82
C ILE A 374 -8.76 18.70 -10.39
N LYS A 375 -8.87 18.40 -9.10
CA LYS A 375 -8.70 17.02 -8.60
C LYS A 375 -10.06 16.38 -8.44
N SER A 376 -10.24 15.20 -9.00
CA SER A 376 -11.50 14.46 -8.85
C SER A 376 -11.27 12.99 -8.54
N PHE A 377 -12.10 12.45 -7.66
CA PHE A 377 -12.25 11.01 -7.43
C PHE A 377 -13.69 10.63 -7.76
N SER A 378 -13.87 9.77 -8.75
CA SER A 378 -15.21 9.41 -9.25
C SER A 378 -15.31 7.94 -9.63
N ASN A 379 -16.53 7.41 -9.62
CA ASN A 379 -16.83 6.03 -10.01
C ASN A 379 -17.74 5.99 -11.27
N PRO A 380 -17.98 4.81 -11.87
CA PRO A 380 -18.83 4.69 -13.07
C PRO A 380 -20.29 5.09 -12.88
N SER A 381 -20.79 5.18 -11.64
CA SER A 381 -22.16 5.64 -11.37
C SER A 381 -22.30 7.17 -11.39
N GLY A 382 -21.19 7.89 -11.56
CA GLY A 382 -21.15 9.36 -11.57
C GLY A 382 -20.99 9.99 -10.19
N SER A 383 -20.91 9.20 -9.11
CA SER A 383 -20.55 9.73 -7.79
C SER A 383 -19.16 10.37 -7.86
N GLU A 384 -18.98 11.51 -7.21
CA GLU A 384 -17.74 12.27 -7.33
C GLU A 384 -17.43 13.08 -6.07
N MET A 385 -16.14 13.12 -5.75
CA MET A 385 -15.50 14.10 -4.87
C MET A 385 -14.61 14.97 -5.76
N LYS A 386 -14.87 16.27 -5.84
CA LYS A 386 -14.17 17.21 -6.72
C LYS A 386 -13.59 18.37 -5.92
N LEU A 387 -12.33 18.68 -6.13
CA LEU A 387 -11.62 19.83 -5.60
C LEU A 387 -11.24 20.73 -6.77
N THR A 388 -11.63 22.00 -6.69
CA THR A 388 -11.27 23.04 -7.67
C THR A 388 -10.52 24.16 -6.94
N PRO A 389 -9.90 25.11 -7.65
CA PRO A 389 -9.29 26.28 -7.02
C PRO A 389 -10.27 27.12 -6.19
N SER A 390 -11.58 27.06 -6.47
CA SER A 390 -12.62 27.87 -5.83
C SER A 390 -13.48 27.13 -4.80
N ASP A 391 -13.59 25.80 -4.90
CA ASP A 391 -14.57 25.03 -4.13
C ASP A 391 -14.21 23.54 -3.96
N MET A 392 -14.92 22.91 -3.03
CA MET A 392 -14.99 21.46 -2.88
C MET A 392 -16.44 21.00 -3.07
N ASN A 393 -16.65 19.99 -3.91
CA ASN A 393 -17.96 19.47 -4.26
C ASN A 393 -18.03 17.95 -4.06
N PHE A 394 -19.13 17.48 -3.48
CA PHE A 394 -19.47 16.07 -3.37
C PHE A 394 -20.84 15.85 -4.01
N LYS A 395 -20.95 14.91 -4.94
CA LYS A 395 -22.22 14.55 -5.59
C LYS A 395 -22.43 13.04 -5.58
N ALA A 396 -23.68 12.62 -5.41
CA ALA A 396 -24.04 11.20 -5.37
C ALA A 396 -24.06 10.55 -6.77
N ASP A 397 -24.32 11.33 -7.81
CA ASP A 397 -24.41 10.89 -9.20
C ASP A 397 -24.18 12.09 -10.16
N ASP A 398 -24.29 11.85 -11.47
CA ASP A 398 -24.14 12.91 -12.48
C ASP A 398 -25.31 13.92 -12.52
N SER A 399 -26.45 13.62 -11.90
CA SER A 399 -27.59 14.55 -11.83
C SER A 399 -27.33 15.73 -10.89
N GLY A 400 -26.46 15.56 -9.89
CA GLY A 400 -26.23 16.56 -8.85
C GLY A 400 -27.44 16.80 -7.94
N SER A 401 -28.47 15.93 -7.99
CA SER A 401 -29.70 16.10 -7.20
C SER A 401 -29.50 15.89 -5.70
N VAL A 402 -28.42 15.20 -5.33
CA VAL A 402 -27.90 15.13 -3.96
C VAL A 402 -26.44 15.57 -3.99
N ALA A 403 -26.14 16.71 -3.37
CA ALA A 403 -24.80 17.30 -3.39
C ALA A 403 -24.49 18.15 -2.16
N LEU A 404 -23.21 18.22 -1.80
CA LEU A 404 -22.62 19.14 -0.83
C LEU A 404 -21.59 20.02 -1.55
N ASN A 405 -21.70 21.33 -1.42
CA ASN A 405 -20.74 22.29 -1.98
C ASN A 405 -20.17 23.17 -0.87
N LEU A 406 -18.85 23.35 -0.88
CA LEU A 406 -18.09 24.20 0.03
C LEU A 406 -17.29 25.19 -0.82
N ALA A 407 -17.77 26.43 -0.95
CA ALA A 407 -17.09 27.46 -1.74
C ALA A 407 -16.17 28.33 -0.87
N GLN A 408 -15.03 28.74 -1.42
CA GLN A 408 -14.12 29.68 -0.75
C GLN A 408 -14.73 31.09 -0.55
N SER A 409 -15.82 31.42 -1.25
CA SER A 409 -16.62 32.62 -0.98
C SER A 409 -17.23 32.63 0.43
N GLY A 410 -17.26 31.47 1.11
CA GLY A 410 -17.94 31.25 2.38
C GLY A 410 -19.31 30.57 2.21
N ASP A 411 -19.78 30.38 0.98
CA ASP A 411 -21.05 29.70 0.71
C ASP A 411 -20.92 28.19 0.92
N VAL A 412 -21.82 27.65 1.75
CA VAL A 412 -21.99 26.21 1.94
C VAL A 412 -23.40 25.84 1.53
N SER A 413 -23.55 24.91 0.59
CA SER A 413 -24.86 24.44 0.14
C SER A 413 -25.00 22.93 0.23
N LEU A 414 -26.17 22.49 0.70
CA LEU A 414 -26.58 21.09 0.75
C LEU A 414 -27.89 20.95 -0.01
N THR A 415 -27.90 20.10 -1.03
CA THR A 415 -29.06 19.85 -1.89
C THR A 415 -29.48 18.39 -1.78
N GLY A 416 -30.78 18.15 -1.71
CA GLY A 416 -31.36 16.81 -1.65
C GLY A 416 -32.89 16.85 -1.67
N LYS A 417 -33.53 15.73 -2.04
CA LYS A 417 -35.01 15.60 -2.01
C LYS A 417 -35.57 15.57 -0.59
N ASN A 418 -34.82 14.96 0.33
CA ASN A 418 -35.14 14.88 1.75
C ASN A 418 -33.83 15.04 2.53
N ILE A 419 -33.78 16.02 3.45
CA ILE A 419 -32.59 16.32 4.27
C ILE A 419 -33.03 16.27 5.73
N ASN A 420 -32.43 15.35 6.51
CA ASN A 420 -32.72 15.18 7.92
C ASN A 420 -31.45 15.45 8.76
N PHE A 421 -31.54 16.36 9.72
CA PHE A 421 -30.50 16.60 10.73
C PHE A 421 -30.94 15.97 12.06
N THR A 422 -30.15 15.05 12.60
CA THR A 422 -30.42 14.40 13.89
C THR A 422 -29.22 14.61 14.82
N ALA A 423 -29.46 15.20 15.99
CA ALA A 423 -28.48 15.37 17.05
C ALA A 423 -28.98 14.67 18.32
N THR A 424 -28.09 14.01 19.06
CA THR A 424 -28.43 13.31 20.32
C THR A 424 -28.63 14.27 21.48
N GLU A 425 -28.01 15.44 21.42
CA GLU A 425 -28.12 16.49 22.44
C GLU A 425 -28.66 17.77 21.79
N ASN A 426 -27.78 18.61 21.23
CA ASN A 426 -28.13 19.92 20.69
C ASN A 426 -27.81 20.03 19.20
N LEU A 427 -28.71 20.68 18.44
CA LEU A 427 -28.45 21.19 17.09
C LEU A 427 -28.48 22.72 17.15
N GLU A 428 -27.33 23.35 17.02
CA GLU A 428 -27.20 24.81 17.03
C GLU A 428 -27.04 25.32 15.59
N LEU A 429 -27.83 26.33 15.21
CA LEU A 429 -27.74 26.99 13.91
C LEU A 429 -27.26 28.43 14.09
N GLY A 430 -26.15 28.76 13.43
CA GLY A 430 -25.62 30.12 13.36
C GLY A 430 -24.80 30.59 14.56
N MET A 431 -24.92 29.98 15.74
CA MET A 431 -24.16 30.41 16.91
C MET A 431 -22.85 29.65 17.05
N ARG A 432 -21.74 30.38 17.25
CA ARG A 432 -20.47 29.80 17.72
C ARG A 432 -20.01 30.57 18.96
N ASN A 433 -19.88 29.89 20.10
CA ASN A 433 -19.27 30.52 21.27
C ASN A 433 -17.79 30.82 21.02
N GLY A 434 -17.29 31.92 21.56
CA GLY A 434 -15.87 32.23 21.46
C GLY A 434 -15.07 31.30 22.38
N ASP A 435 -13.90 30.90 21.93
CA ASP A 435 -12.95 30.12 22.73
C ASP A 435 -11.52 30.55 22.38
N GLY A 436 -10.73 30.89 23.40
CA GLY A 436 -9.40 31.49 23.26
C GLY A 436 -9.39 32.70 22.31
N ASP A 437 -8.57 32.62 21.26
CA ASP A 437 -8.41 33.66 20.23
C ASP A 437 -9.53 33.66 19.17
N THR A 438 -10.51 32.75 19.26
CA THR A 438 -11.59 32.64 18.29
C THR A 438 -12.80 33.47 18.75
N PRO A 439 -13.18 34.56 18.06
CA PRO A 439 -14.32 35.37 18.47
C PRO A 439 -15.64 34.61 18.30
N ALA A 440 -16.59 34.94 19.18
CA ALA A 440 -17.96 34.46 19.09
C ALA A 440 -18.58 34.92 17.75
N LEU A 441 -19.24 33.99 17.05
CA LEU A 441 -19.97 34.28 15.82
C LEU A 441 -21.46 34.36 16.14
N ARG A 442 -22.10 35.46 15.74
CA ARG A 442 -23.55 35.66 15.81
C ARG A 442 -24.01 36.22 14.46
N PRO A 443 -24.77 35.47 13.65
CA PRO A 443 -25.22 35.93 12.35
C PRO A 443 -26.23 37.06 12.51
N GLU A 444 -26.18 38.03 11.61
CA GLU A 444 -27.16 39.13 11.59
C GLU A 444 -28.56 38.63 11.25
N THR A 445 -28.68 37.55 10.47
CA THR A 445 -29.97 37.00 10.06
C THR A 445 -29.87 35.48 9.84
N ILE A 446 -30.90 34.76 10.26
CA ILE A 446 -31.15 33.36 9.88
C ILE A 446 -32.49 33.34 9.15
N GLN A 447 -32.47 33.01 7.85
CA GLN A 447 -33.68 32.94 7.03
C GLN A 447 -34.06 31.48 6.78
N ILE A 448 -35.30 31.11 7.13
CA ILE A 448 -35.88 29.81 6.84
C ILE A 448 -37.13 30.04 5.99
N SER A 449 -37.20 29.41 4.82
CA SER A 449 -38.32 29.53 3.89
C SER A 449 -38.72 28.16 3.35
N ALA A 450 -40.01 27.97 3.05
CA ALA A 450 -40.52 26.78 2.39
C ALA A 450 -41.67 27.14 1.45
N LYS A 451 -41.86 26.34 0.39
CA LYS A 451 -42.92 26.56 -0.60
C LYS A 451 -44.33 26.35 -0.03
N SER A 452 -44.51 25.38 0.88
CA SER A 452 -45.84 24.97 1.36
C SER A 452 -46.01 25.05 2.87
N LYS A 453 -45.08 24.51 3.65
CA LYS A 453 -45.19 24.47 5.11
C LYS A 453 -43.80 24.47 5.75
N ILE A 454 -43.65 25.22 6.84
CA ILE A 454 -42.58 25.04 7.83
C ILE A 454 -43.28 24.56 9.10
N GLU A 455 -42.82 23.46 9.69
CA GLU A 455 -43.38 22.89 10.92
C GLU A 455 -42.27 22.70 11.95
N VAL A 456 -42.53 23.16 13.18
CA VAL A 456 -41.66 22.94 14.34
C VAL A 456 -42.50 22.21 15.38
N SER A 457 -42.10 21.00 15.73
CA SER A 457 -42.79 20.18 16.74
C SER A 457 -41.79 19.53 17.70
N LYS A 458 -42.22 19.31 18.94
CA LYS A 458 -41.43 18.62 19.97
C LYS A 458 -42.32 17.59 20.67
N GLY A 459 -41.77 16.41 20.95
CA GLY A 459 -42.43 15.43 21.83
C GLY A 459 -42.42 15.87 23.29
N GLY A 460 -43.59 15.92 23.94
CA GLY A 460 -43.70 15.93 25.41
C GLY A 460 -43.59 17.26 26.18
N THR A 461 -43.76 18.42 25.54
CA THR A 461 -43.85 19.78 26.15
C THR A 461 -42.53 20.58 26.26
N LEU A 462 -42.62 21.90 25.95
CA LEU A 462 -41.63 22.96 25.66
C LEU A 462 -41.13 23.08 24.21
N GLY A 463 -41.97 23.70 23.36
CA GLY A 463 -41.69 24.15 21.98
C GLY A 463 -40.98 25.51 21.89
N LEU A 464 -41.09 26.16 20.72
CA LEU A 464 -40.37 27.36 20.31
C LEU A 464 -40.42 28.50 21.36
N GLN A 465 -39.28 28.87 21.94
CA GLN A 465 -39.12 30.04 22.80
C GLN A 465 -38.53 31.18 21.98
N ILE A 466 -39.22 32.33 21.94
CA ILE A 466 -38.75 33.56 21.30
C ILE A 466 -38.57 34.60 22.40
N THR A 467 -37.38 35.20 22.52
CA THR A 467 -37.02 36.06 23.67
C THR A 467 -37.51 37.49 23.54
N ASP A 468 -37.50 38.06 22.33
CA ASP A 468 -37.78 39.48 22.13
C ASP A 468 -39.10 39.73 21.42
N GLN A 469 -39.15 39.56 20.09
CA GLN A 469 -40.33 39.91 19.28
C GLN A 469 -40.54 38.92 18.13
N THR A 470 -41.80 38.76 17.71
CA THR A 470 -42.19 37.99 16.53
C THR A 470 -43.11 38.83 15.66
N PHE A 471 -42.79 38.91 14.38
CA PHE A 471 -43.65 39.54 13.38
C PHE A 471 -44.26 38.46 12.49
N LEU A 472 -45.58 38.30 12.54
CA LEU A 472 -46.32 37.37 11.69
C LEU A 472 -47.13 38.18 10.68
N GLN A 473 -46.93 37.93 9.39
CA GLN A 473 -47.65 38.59 8.31
C GLN A 473 -48.27 37.54 7.39
N GLY A 474 -49.58 37.63 7.18
CA GLY A 474 -50.30 36.75 6.27
C GLY A 474 -51.77 37.14 6.13
N PRO A 475 -52.45 36.69 5.06
CA PRO A 475 -53.87 36.99 4.83
C PRO A 475 -54.79 36.36 5.90
N LYS A 476 -54.34 35.30 6.57
CA LYS A 476 -55.01 34.68 7.72
C LYS A 476 -53.96 34.14 8.68
N ILE A 477 -54.01 34.59 9.92
CA ILE A 477 -53.19 34.08 11.02
C ILE A 477 -54.14 33.39 12.00
N ILE A 478 -53.91 32.12 12.30
CA ILE A 478 -54.68 31.35 13.28
C ILE A 478 -53.75 31.04 14.45
N CYS A 479 -54.01 31.63 15.60
CA CYS A 479 -53.29 31.37 16.84
C CYS A 479 -54.25 30.66 17.81
N GLU A 480 -54.24 29.33 17.82
CA GLU A 480 -55.02 28.52 18.77
C GLU A 480 -54.11 28.09 19.92
N GLY A 481 -54.18 28.85 21.02
CA GLY A 481 -53.54 28.55 22.28
C GLY A 481 -54.29 29.30 23.38
N SER A 482 -54.33 28.75 24.59
CA SER A 482 -54.70 29.59 25.72
C SER A 482 -53.57 30.58 25.91
N ILE A 483 -53.82 31.86 25.59
CA ILE A 483 -53.12 32.92 26.31
C ILE A 483 -53.46 32.63 27.76
N LYS A 484 -52.50 32.17 28.55
CA LYS A 484 -52.66 32.30 29.99
C LYS A 484 -52.64 33.81 30.22
N ASP A 485 -53.82 34.40 30.33
CA ASP A 485 -53.94 35.72 30.94
C ASP A 485 -53.13 35.70 32.23
N VAL A 486 -52.45 36.81 32.54
CA VAL A 486 -51.87 36.97 33.87
C VAL A 486 -52.99 36.65 34.86
N VAL A 487 -52.80 35.61 35.69
CA VAL A 487 -53.82 35.13 36.61
C VAL A 487 -54.31 36.34 37.43
N PRO A 488 -55.60 36.71 37.36
CA PRO A 488 -56.12 37.82 38.15
C PRO A 488 -55.94 37.49 39.62
N LEU A 489 -55.27 38.38 40.35
CA LEU A 489 -55.01 38.22 41.78
C LEU A 489 -56.35 38.14 42.53
N PRO A 490 -56.60 37.08 43.33
CA PRO A 490 -57.79 36.96 44.18
C PRO A 490 -57.99 38.18 45.08
N ALA A 491 -59.22 38.47 45.49
CA ALA A 491 -59.56 39.61 46.37
C ALA A 491 -58.79 39.61 47.72
N GLU A 492 -58.27 38.46 48.14
CA GLU A 492 -57.36 38.28 49.28
C GLU A 492 -55.96 38.86 49.06
N ILE A 493 -55.57 39.12 47.80
CA ILE A 493 -54.32 39.78 47.43
C ILE A 493 -54.56 41.25 47.06
N ALA A 494 -55.77 41.63 46.61
CA ALA A 494 -56.12 43.03 46.36
C ALA A 494 -56.20 43.90 47.63
N ASN A 495 -56.46 43.30 48.80
CA ASN A 495 -56.51 43.97 50.10
C ASN A 495 -55.33 43.60 51.03
N ARG A 496 -54.28 42.97 50.50
CA ARG A 496 -53.13 42.48 51.29
C ARG A 496 -52.28 43.58 51.93
N GLY A 497 -52.49 44.84 51.54
CA GLY A 497 -51.68 45.98 51.98
C GLY A 497 -52.24 46.84 53.12
N LYS A 498 -53.38 46.45 53.72
CA LYS A 498 -54.00 47.28 54.76
C LYS A 498 -53.21 47.29 56.08
N ASP A 499 -52.49 46.20 56.35
CA ASP A 499 -51.62 46.04 57.51
C ASP A 499 -50.12 46.02 57.13
N ASP A 500 -49.80 46.25 55.84
CA ASP A 500 -48.42 46.19 55.34
C ASP A 500 -47.53 47.24 55.99
N ALA A 501 -48.03 48.42 56.36
CA ALA A 501 -47.22 49.41 57.09
C ALA A 501 -46.81 48.92 58.49
N GLU A 502 -47.68 48.19 59.20
CA GLU A 502 -47.37 47.60 60.49
C GLU A 502 -46.53 46.31 60.35
N LEU A 503 -46.78 45.50 59.33
CA LEU A 503 -46.03 44.28 59.05
C LEU A 503 -44.61 44.61 58.54
N ILE A 504 -44.45 45.60 57.66
CA ILE A 504 -43.15 46.11 57.18
C ILE A 504 -42.39 46.76 58.33
N ASN A 505 -43.04 47.48 59.25
CA ASN A 505 -42.36 47.99 60.45
C ASN A 505 -41.94 46.86 61.40
N LYS A 506 -42.74 45.80 61.56
CA LYS A 506 -42.36 44.61 62.34
C LYS A 506 -41.22 43.81 61.69
N ILE A 507 -41.27 43.63 60.37
CA ILE A 507 -40.27 42.92 59.57
C ILE A 507 -38.98 43.73 59.50
N ASN A 508 -39.04 45.05 59.32
CA ASN A 508 -37.87 45.92 59.36
C ASN A 508 -37.30 46.03 60.78
N ALA A 509 -38.12 46.01 61.83
CA ALA A 509 -37.64 45.94 63.22
C ALA A 509 -36.99 44.58 63.53
N GLN A 510 -37.54 43.47 63.04
CA GLN A 510 -36.94 42.14 63.16
C GLN A 510 -35.69 41.96 62.29
N ALA A 511 -35.66 42.51 61.08
CA ALA A 511 -34.51 42.50 60.19
C ALA A 511 -33.41 43.42 60.71
N LYS A 512 -33.75 44.57 61.29
CA LYS A 512 -32.82 45.45 62.00
C LYS A 512 -32.29 44.79 63.28
N TYR A 513 -33.12 44.09 64.05
CA TYR A 513 -32.69 43.30 65.22
C TYR A 513 -31.82 42.09 64.83
N ALA A 514 -32.14 41.38 63.74
CA ALA A 514 -31.35 40.26 63.21
C ALA A 514 -30.04 40.72 62.55
N THR A 515 -30.03 41.91 61.94
CA THR A 515 -28.84 42.54 61.37
C THR A 515 -27.96 43.14 62.47
N GLU A 516 -28.53 43.74 63.52
CA GLU A 516 -27.81 44.20 64.71
C GLU A 516 -27.26 43.01 65.53
N GLN A 517 -28.00 41.89 65.64
CA GLN A 517 -27.49 40.63 66.23
C GLN A 517 -26.38 40.00 65.39
N LYS A 518 -26.49 39.94 64.06
CA LYS A 518 -25.41 39.39 63.20
C LYS A 518 -24.21 40.33 63.05
N ILE A 519 -24.38 41.65 63.12
CA ILE A 519 -23.28 42.63 63.17
C ILE A 519 -22.64 42.65 64.56
N GLN A 520 -23.38 42.39 65.65
CA GLN A 520 -22.80 42.13 66.98
C GLN A 520 -22.10 40.77 67.05
N GLU A 521 -22.66 39.70 66.46
CA GLU A 521 -22.01 38.39 66.34
C GLU A 521 -20.74 38.51 65.48
N ALA A 522 -20.77 39.25 64.36
CA ALA A 522 -19.59 39.49 63.51
C ALA A 522 -18.55 40.40 64.20
N LYS A 523 -18.96 41.42 64.96
CA LYS A 523 -18.06 42.23 65.81
C LYS A 523 -17.49 41.43 66.99
N SER A 524 -18.22 40.45 67.53
CA SER A 524 -17.72 39.53 68.57
C SER A 524 -16.74 38.49 67.99
N LYS A 525 -16.96 38.03 66.75
CA LYS A 525 -16.08 37.08 66.03
C LYS A 525 -14.82 37.73 65.45
N MET A 526 -14.85 39.02 65.07
CA MET A 526 -13.62 39.80 64.81
C MET A 526 -12.82 40.12 66.09
N GLY A 527 -13.51 40.31 67.23
CA GLY A 527 -12.86 40.56 68.52
C GLY A 527 -12.15 39.33 69.10
N PHE A 528 -12.67 38.13 68.86
CA PHE A 528 -12.07 36.88 69.36
C PHE A 528 -10.87 36.41 68.52
N GLY A 529 -10.88 36.62 67.20
CA GLY A 529 -9.75 36.31 66.32
C GLY A 529 -8.49 37.14 66.61
N LEU A 530 -8.66 38.43 66.95
CA LEU A 530 -7.55 39.31 67.34
C LEU A 530 -6.94 38.92 68.71
N VAL A 531 -7.77 38.41 69.64
CA VAL A 531 -7.33 37.97 70.98
C VAL A 531 -6.66 36.58 70.91
N ALA A 532 -7.18 35.64 70.12
CA ALA A 532 -6.59 34.31 69.94
C ALA A 532 -5.23 34.35 69.20
N ALA A 533 -5.09 35.21 68.18
CA ALA A 533 -3.82 35.40 67.47
C ALA A 533 -2.74 36.04 68.34
N VAL A 534 -3.10 37.02 69.19
CA VAL A 534 -2.18 37.64 70.15
C VAL A 534 -1.76 36.67 71.26
N ILE A 535 -2.68 35.82 71.76
CA ILE A 535 -2.38 34.79 72.78
C ILE A 535 -1.48 33.67 72.22
N GLY A 536 -1.71 33.24 70.97
CA GLY A 536 -0.88 32.21 70.32
C GLY A 536 0.56 32.65 70.07
N VAL A 537 0.78 33.90 69.66
CA VAL A 537 2.12 34.47 69.44
C VAL A 537 2.87 34.71 70.77
N VAL A 538 2.17 35.13 71.83
CA VAL A 538 2.76 35.34 73.17
C VAL A 538 3.12 34.02 73.86
N ALA A 539 2.34 32.96 73.68
CA ALA A 539 2.64 31.63 74.25
C ALA A 539 3.90 30.99 73.64
N ILE A 540 4.14 31.19 72.34
CA ILE A 540 5.35 30.70 71.64
C ILE A 540 6.59 31.51 72.06
N ALA A 541 6.45 32.82 72.29
CA ALA A 541 7.54 33.69 72.73
C ALA A 541 7.97 33.45 74.20
N VAL A 542 7.04 33.11 75.10
CA VAL A 542 7.35 32.88 76.54
C VAL A 542 7.96 31.49 76.80
N ALA A 543 7.69 30.48 75.97
CA ALA A 543 8.32 29.16 76.08
C ALA A 543 9.81 29.16 75.67
N ALA A 544 10.21 30.07 74.76
CA ALA A 544 11.61 30.19 74.32
C ALA A 544 12.54 30.82 75.38
N VAL A 545 12.00 31.52 76.39
CA VAL A 545 12.78 32.26 77.40
C VAL A 545 13.05 31.43 78.68
N VAL A 546 12.39 30.28 78.88
CA VAL A 546 12.52 29.46 80.10
C VAL A 546 13.43 28.23 79.95
N ILE A 547 13.99 27.97 78.75
CA ILE A 547 14.98 26.89 78.53
C ILE A 547 16.44 27.37 78.74
N VAL A 548 16.69 28.66 79.00
CA VAL A 548 18.05 29.22 79.14
C VAL A 548 18.35 29.78 80.55
N GLY A 549 17.48 29.59 81.54
CA GLY A 549 17.75 30.03 82.92
C GLY A 549 17.09 29.16 83.99
N THR A 550 17.92 28.38 84.70
CA THR A 550 17.65 27.49 85.86
C THR A 550 17.21 26.05 85.53
N GLY A 551 18.12 25.09 85.71
CA GLY A 551 17.92 23.68 85.42
C GLY A 551 17.08 22.94 86.46
N GLY A 552 16.24 22.00 85.98
CA GLY A 552 15.54 21.01 86.82
C GLY A 552 14.20 20.57 86.24
N LEU A 553 14.08 19.27 85.96
CA LEU A 553 12.93 18.57 85.37
C LEU A 553 11.58 18.86 86.08
N ALA A 554 10.64 19.48 85.38
CA ALA A 554 9.21 19.44 85.70
C ALA A 554 8.39 19.45 84.40
N LEU A 555 7.40 18.55 84.29
CA LEU A 555 6.62 18.20 83.09
C LEU A 555 5.65 19.29 82.57
N GLY A 556 5.88 20.57 82.88
CA GLY A 556 5.02 21.70 82.50
C GLY A 556 5.19 22.31 81.09
N PRO A 557 6.40 22.37 80.48
CA PRO A 557 6.61 23.15 79.25
C PRO A 557 6.05 22.53 77.96
N ILE A 558 5.80 21.22 77.93
CA ILE A 558 5.31 20.51 76.73
C ILE A 558 3.84 20.84 76.42
N VAL A 559 3.06 21.21 77.44
CA VAL A 559 1.63 21.55 77.29
C VAL A 559 1.43 22.93 76.63
N ALA A 560 2.40 23.85 76.76
CA ALA A 560 2.32 25.19 76.18
C ALA A 560 2.57 25.22 74.66
N LEU A 561 3.44 24.34 74.15
CA LEU A 561 3.74 24.23 72.71
C LEU A 561 2.58 23.64 71.90
N VAL A 562 1.86 22.66 72.48
CA VAL A 562 0.70 22.03 71.83
C VAL A 562 -0.51 22.96 71.86
N GLY A 563 -0.77 23.66 72.97
CA GLY A 563 -1.90 24.61 73.06
C GLY A 563 -1.74 25.86 72.18
N GLY A 564 -0.52 26.38 72.03
CA GLY A 564 -0.23 27.58 71.22
C GLY A 564 -0.41 27.36 69.71
N ALA A 565 0.03 26.21 69.19
CA ALA A 565 -0.10 25.88 67.77
C ALA A 565 -1.57 25.68 67.35
N THR A 566 -2.39 25.06 68.22
CA THR A 566 -3.83 24.85 67.95
C THR A 566 -4.63 26.16 68.02
N ALA A 567 -4.23 27.11 68.89
CA ALA A 567 -4.86 28.43 69.00
C ALA A 567 -4.62 29.33 67.76
N VAL A 568 -3.44 29.24 67.13
CA VAL A 568 -3.12 29.97 65.89
C VAL A 568 -3.93 29.42 64.70
N LEU A 569 -4.10 28.10 64.62
CA LEU A 569 -4.92 27.46 63.58
C LEU A 569 -6.41 27.81 63.74
N ALA A 570 -6.93 27.84 64.97
CA ALA A 570 -8.30 28.27 65.25
C ALA A 570 -8.52 29.78 64.94
N GLY A 571 -7.56 30.64 65.27
CA GLY A 571 -7.61 32.08 64.99
C GLY A 571 -7.54 32.40 63.49
N GLY A 572 -6.65 31.72 62.75
CA GLY A 572 -6.51 31.89 61.29
C GLY A 572 -7.73 31.40 60.50
N SER A 573 -8.36 30.30 60.92
CA SER A 573 -9.58 29.80 60.29
C SER A 573 -10.79 30.71 60.50
N GLU A 574 -10.91 31.38 61.65
CA GLU A 574 -12.03 32.32 61.90
C GLU A 574 -11.85 33.67 61.20
N MET A 575 -10.62 34.14 60.95
CA MET A 575 -10.40 35.35 60.14
C MET A 575 -10.78 35.15 58.67
N ALA A 576 -10.43 33.99 58.11
CA ALA A 576 -10.84 33.61 56.76
C ALA A 576 -12.37 33.45 56.68
N GLN A 577 -12.98 32.74 57.63
CA GLN A 577 -14.43 32.56 57.69
C GLN A 577 -15.16 33.90 57.88
N GLY A 578 -14.69 34.77 58.77
CA GLY A 578 -15.28 36.09 59.04
C GLY A 578 -15.20 37.06 57.85
N SER A 579 -14.10 37.06 57.10
CA SER A 579 -13.98 37.88 55.87
C SER A 579 -14.92 37.38 54.77
N THR A 580 -15.10 36.07 54.65
CA THR A 580 -16.01 35.47 53.66
C THR A 580 -17.47 35.63 54.08
N SER A 581 -17.80 35.49 55.37
CA SER A 581 -19.15 35.77 55.90
C SER A 581 -19.52 37.25 55.80
N TYR A 582 -18.56 38.16 55.97
CA TYR A 582 -18.78 39.61 55.80
C TYR A 582 -19.04 39.97 54.33
N SER A 583 -18.29 39.36 53.40
CA SER A 583 -18.52 39.50 51.96
C SER A 583 -19.89 38.93 51.54
N LYS A 584 -20.26 37.74 52.05
CA LYS A 584 -21.58 37.13 51.83
C LYS A 584 -22.74 37.92 52.42
N ALA A 585 -22.56 38.52 53.60
CA ALA A 585 -23.55 39.39 54.21
C ALA A 585 -23.77 40.69 53.42
N GLN A 586 -22.73 41.23 52.75
CA GLN A 586 -22.87 42.37 51.84
C GLN A 586 -23.55 42.00 50.51
N SER A 587 -23.44 40.75 50.06
CA SER A 587 -24.08 40.25 48.83
C SER A 587 -25.47 39.63 49.05
N GLY A 588 -26.01 39.66 50.27
CA GLY A 588 -27.32 39.08 50.60
C GLY A 588 -27.36 37.55 50.60
N ASP A 589 -26.20 36.88 50.68
CA ASP A 589 -26.09 35.42 50.78
C ASP A 589 -25.98 35.01 52.26
N PHE A 590 -26.95 34.20 52.71
CA PHE A 590 -27.08 33.77 54.11
C PHE A 590 -26.66 32.31 54.34
N SER A 591 -25.98 31.69 53.36
CA SER A 591 -25.47 30.33 53.47
C SER A 591 -24.28 30.21 54.43
N ASP A 592 -24.24 29.09 55.18
CA ASP A 592 -23.15 28.80 56.11
C ASP A 592 -21.80 28.75 55.38
N THR A 593 -20.76 29.30 56.00
CA THR A 593 -19.40 29.35 55.46
C THR A 593 -18.57 28.23 56.10
N GLY A 594 -17.86 27.43 55.31
CA GLY A 594 -17.09 26.28 55.80
C GLY A 594 -15.94 26.70 56.73
N ASN A 595 -15.62 25.85 57.71
CA ASN A 595 -14.54 26.06 58.67
C ASN A 595 -13.65 24.83 58.69
N PHE A 596 -12.38 24.99 58.29
CA PHE A 596 -11.42 23.88 58.19
C PHE A 596 -11.27 23.09 59.50
N LEU A 597 -11.35 23.74 60.66
CA LEU A 597 -11.17 23.08 61.96
C LEU A 597 -12.45 22.33 62.39
N LEU A 598 -13.63 22.83 62.03
CA LEU A 598 -14.90 22.10 62.19
C LEU A 598 -14.98 20.92 61.23
N ASP A 599 -14.70 21.17 59.94
CA ASP A 599 -15.01 20.24 58.85
C ASP A 599 -13.92 19.17 58.70
N THR A 600 -12.64 19.53 58.85
CA THR A 600 -11.52 18.61 58.64
C THR A 600 -11.00 18.01 59.94
N VAL A 601 -10.85 18.81 61.02
CA VAL A 601 -10.27 18.32 62.29
C VAL A 601 -11.34 17.69 63.19
N CYS A 602 -12.49 18.35 63.35
CA CYS A 602 -13.59 17.86 64.19
C CYS A 602 -14.62 17.02 63.42
N ARG A 603 -14.40 16.80 62.11
CA ARG A 603 -15.26 16.00 61.20
C ARG A 603 -16.75 16.36 61.31
N GLY A 604 -17.06 17.65 61.40
CA GLY A 604 -18.42 18.19 61.47
C GLY A 604 -19.08 18.18 62.85
N ASN A 605 -18.40 17.71 63.91
CA ASN A 605 -18.97 17.68 65.27
C ASN A 605 -18.84 19.06 65.94
N LYS A 606 -19.94 19.83 65.98
CA LYS A 606 -20.01 21.17 66.59
C LYS A 606 -19.70 21.18 68.09
N THR A 607 -20.09 20.15 68.83
CA THR A 607 -19.82 20.03 70.27
C THR A 607 -18.33 19.80 70.51
N LEU A 608 -17.71 18.91 69.74
CA LEU A 608 -16.27 18.66 69.77
C LEU A 608 -15.48 19.91 69.33
N TYR A 609 -15.95 20.63 68.31
CA TYR A 609 -15.37 21.90 67.86
C TYR A 609 -15.37 22.96 68.97
N ASN A 610 -16.49 23.15 69.67
CA ASN A 610 -16.56 24.10 70.79
C ASN A 610 -15.66 23.67 71.97
N ILE A 611 -15.59 22.38 72.28
CA ILE A 611 -14.69 21.84 73.30
C ILE A 611 -13.21 22.09 72.93
N VAL A 612 -12.82 21.85 71.68
CA VAL A 612 -11.45 22.05 71.18
C VAL A 612 -11.11 23.54 71.12
N LYS A 613 -12.03 24.39 70.66
CA LYS A 613 -11.89 25.85 70.57
C LYS A 613 -11.67 26.49 71.94
N TYR A 614 -12.58 26.26 72.88
CA TYR A 614 -12.49 26.88 74.22
C TYR A 614 -11.44 26.19 75.10
N GLY A 615 -11.28 24.87 74.96
CA GLY A 615 -10.29 24.09 75.71
C GLY A 615 -8.84 24.48 75.39
N SER A 616 -8.49 24.66 74.11
CA SER A 616 -7.12 25.05 73.71
C SER A 616 -6.75 26.47 74.16
N VAL A 617 -7.70 27.42 74.08
CA VAL A 617 -7.51 28.80 74.53
C VAL A 617 -7.44 28.91 76.06
N MET A 618 -8.24 28.12 76.81
CA MET A 618 -8.13 28.04 78.27
C MET A 618 -6.79 27.47 78.73
N VAL A 619 -6.30 26.39 78.09
CA VAL A 619 -5.00 25.79 78.42
C VAL A 619 -3.86 26.79 78.20
N ALA A 620 -3.90 27.58 77.12
CA ALA A 620 -2.93 28.66 76.87
C ALA A 620 -3.05 29.80 77.90
N ALA A 621 -4.27 30.24 78.24
CA ALA A 621 -4.51 31.32 79.21
C ALA A 621 -4.11 30.94 80.65
N ILE A 622 -4.35 29.69 81.08
CA ILE A 622 -3.93 29.16 82.38
C ILE A 622 -2.40 29.08 82.43
N SER A 623 -1.75 28.65 81.35
CA SER A 623 -0.29 28.59 81.25
C SER A 623 0.35 29.98 81.41
N ILE A 624 -0.23 31.00 80.78
CA ILE A 624 0.19 32.41 80.93
C ILE A 624 -0.06 32.91 82.36
N ALA A 625 -1.21 32.61 82.97
CA ALA A 625 -1.53 33.04 84.33
C ALA A 625 -0.61 32.43 85.41
N VAL A 626 -0.18 31.17 85.21
CA VAL A 626 0.78 30.48 86.09
C VAL A 626 2.19 31.02 85.91
N LEU A 627 2.62 31.32 84.67
CA LEU A 627 3.98 31.81 84.38
C LEU A 627 4.18 33.30 84.68
N THR A 628 3.12 34.10 84.75
CA THR A 628 3.19 35.57 84.97
C THR A 628 2.79 36.02 86.39
N GLY A 629 2.68 35.09 87.35
CA GLY A 629 2.39 35.43 88.75
C GLY A 629 0.99 36.01 88.96
N GLY A 630 -0.01 35.55 88.20
CA GLY A 630 -1.41 35.96 88.34
C GLY A 630 -1.84 37.14 87.48
N ALA A 631 -0.95 37.81 86.74
CA ALA A 631 -1.34 38.90 85.84
C ALA A 631 -2.31 38.46 84.73
N GLY A 632 -2.28 37.18 84.34
CA GLY A 632 -3.20 36.58 83.37
C GLY A 632 -4.59 36.19 83.93
N SER A 633 -4.88 36.36 85.22
CA SER A 633 -6.14 35.88 85.82
C SER A 633 -7.40 36.58 85.29
N PHE A 634 -7.25 37.80 84.79
CA PHE A 634 -8.33 38.55 84.15
C PHE A 634 -8.80 37.89 82.84
N LEU A 635 -7.87 37.33 82.07
CA LEU A 635 -8.17 36.61 80.82
C LEU A 635 -8.93 35.30 81.10
N VAL A 636 -8.52 34.54 82.12
CA VAL A 636 -9.20 33.31 82.54
C VAL A 636 -10.63 33.60 83.03
N LYS A 637 -10.82 34.67 83.80
CA LYS A 637 -12.17 35.09 84.26
C LYS A 637 -13.09 35.46 83.10
N LYS A 638 -12.57 36.19 82.11
CA LYS A 638 -13.38 36.61 80.95
C LYS A 638 -13.81 35.42 80.10
N LEU A 639 -12.91 34.45 79.86
CA LEU A 639 -13.20 33.24 79.09
C LEU A 639 -14.19 32.29 79.79
N ALA A 640 -14.12 32.18 81.12
CA ALA A 640 -15.07 31.35 81.89
C ALA A 640 -16.50 31.89 81.85
N VAL A 641 -16.67 33.20 81.74
CA VAL A 641 -17.99 33.86 81.59
C VAL A 641 -18.57 33.59 80.21
N ASP A 642 -17.76 33.67 79.15
CA ASP A 642 -18.21 33.44 77.78
C ASP A 642 -18.56 31.94 77.53
N MET A 643 -17.83 31.00 78.13
CA MET A 643 -18.16 29.56 78.10
C MET A 643 -19.47 29.21 78.81
N GLY A 644 -19.80 29.91 79.91
CA GLY A 644 -21.03 29.68 80.67
C GLY A 644 -22.29 30.11 79.93
N GLY A 645 -22.18 31.03 78.95
CA GLY A 645 -23.30 31.52 78.14
C GLY A 645 -23.77 30.54 77.07
N ASP A 646 -22.86 29.84 76.39
CA ASP A 646 -23.21 28.99 75.23
C ASP A 646 -23.62 27.55 75.61
N VAL A 647 -23.20 27.03 76.77
CA VAL A 647 -23.59 25.67 77.21
C VAL A 647 -25.03 25.62 77.73
N ALA A 648 -25.61 26.76 78.12
CA ALA A 648 -27.01 26.86 78.56
C ALA A 648 -28.03 26.91 77.41
N ILE A 649 -27.58 26.98 76.14
CA ILE A 649 -28.45 27.20 74.97
C ILE A 649 -28.58 25.95 74.07
N ASN A 650 -27.89 24.83 74.37
CA ASN A 650 -28.02 23.56 73.62
C ASN A 650 -28.11 22.32 74.54
N ALA A 651 -28.89 22.41 75.61
CA ALA A 651 -29.31 21.27 76.43
C ALA A 651 -30.83 21.08 76.34
#